data_AF-A0A6A6GYF0-F1
#
_entry.id   AF-A0A6A6GYF0-F1
#
_cell.length_a   1.000
_cell.length_b   1.000
_cell.length_c   1.000
_cell.angle_alpha   90.00
_cell.angle_beta   90.00
_cell.angle_gamma   90.00
#
_symmetry.space_group_name_H-M   'P 1'
#
loop_
_entity.id
_entity.type
_entity.pdbx_description
1 polymer ?
#
loop_
_entity_poly.entity_id
_entity_poly.type
_entity_poly.pdbx_seq_one_letter_code
_entity_poly.pdbx_strand_id
1 'polypeptide(L)'
;MTSREQQGASLADPALLEKIDKLFACNVGEHIDLPQLVVIGDQSSGKSSVLEGLTALPFPRDSGLCTRFATQITFRRAKVESANVSIIASADASPEHEEKVKGWQVHVPKLDKNAFADIMSQVPSVMGLPADKNDTSSTGTFSSDVLRLEIHGPKEDHLSVIDVPGIFKNTTPGLTTKKDILMVREMVQEYMKNPRSVMIAVVPANVDIATQEILEMAREVDPEGQRTIGVFTKPDLVDRGAEDNVIDLLQGKGPNGKLGWSMVRNPGQQELTDATANRQSLEDDFFRFKDPWNKIDKERVGVAALRKRLQITLTAHIRREFPKVKMEISRKLAASKEKIGLLGASRETKDQQNKYLLGIASQFQHVTSLAQTAQYGTQICFKRDDALRLPTLLTNRNESFAKGMESYGHEHAFLSSALDDDLEEEVPMAVFKPLSVRKTENEVELEEILLTEMTVNPPSDASITAWLEKIHTTSRGDHLGTFNPGLLSIAMYEQSAKWETLALGYTSDIIAVVHDYIVRLLTYLCPDENVRSRILAFLLDRLVERYRKGLEQTKFLLEIERSGTLRTMNHYFNENLEKSRQSRRKAALSTKVFNDCKHGKVVRFEDITTAEPPMSNTQHTVRELHDILFSYYKVARKRFVDNVCMQAVDHHLISGLESPLQLFSSDFVTDLSEEELEDIAGEDEGLKRQRKQLEKEIKDLEAGRKILL
;
A
#
# COMPACT_ATOMS: atom_id res chain seq x y z
N MET A 1 -3.00 61.72 37.54
CA MET A 1 -3.72 60.48 37.14
C MET A 1 -3.40 60.11 35.70
N THR A 2 -2.11 60.06 35.31
CA THR A 2 -1.73 59.93 33.88
C THR A 2 -0.38 59.20 33.75
N SER A 3 -0.31 57.96 34.23
CA SER A 3 0.93 57.16 34.18
C SER A 3 0.71 55.65 33.97
N ARG A 4 -0.46 55.23 33.46
CA ARG A 4 -0.79 53.81 33.23
C ARG A 4 -1.27 53.44 31.82
N GLU A 5 -1.34 54.38 30.87
CA GLU A 5 -1.95 54.11 29.54
C GLU A 5 -0.97 53.74 28.41
N GLN A 6 0.36 53.74 28.62
CA GLN A 6 1.32 53.43 27.54
C GLN A 6 1.84 51.98 27.51
N GLN A 7 1.35 51.07 28.35
CA GLN A 7 1.92 49.72 28.52
C GLN A 7 1.37 48.61 27.60
N GLY A 8 0.62 48.93 26.52
CA GLY A 8 -0.10 47.92 25.73
C GLY A 8 0.02 48.03 24.21
N ALA A 9 1.13 48.54 23.66
CA ALA A 9 1.31 48.56 22.21
C ALA A 9 1.76 47.18 21.71
N SER A 10 0.86 46.51 20.99
CA SER A 10 1.06 45.18 20.39
C SER A 10 2.24 45.15 19.42
N LEU A 11 2.99 44.03 19.36
CA LEU A 11 4.23 43.86 18.59
C LEU A 11 4.04 43.58 17.09
N ALA A 12 2.82 43.41 16.57
CA ALA A 12 2.55 43.31 15.14
C ALA A 12 1.10 43.70 14.79
N ASP A 13 0.75 43.70 13.50
CA ASP A 13 -0.62 43.93 13.02
C ASP A 13 -1.57 42.86 13.63
N PRO A 14 -2.56 43.25 14.47
CA PRO A 14 -3.39 42.30 15.21
C PRO A 14 -4.11 41.27 14.32
N ALA A 15 -4.49 41.65 13.10
CA ALA A 15 -5.20 40.77 12.18
C ALA A 15 -4.28 39.70 11.54
N LEU A 16 -3.00 40.01 11.33
CA LEU A 16 -2.03 39.06 10.79
C LEU A 16 -1.54 38.11 11.88
N LEU A 17 -1.35 38.61 13.10
CA LEU A 17 -1.08 37.76 14.26
C LEU A 17 -2.23 36.80 14.49
N GLU A 18 -3.48 37.27 14.54
CA GLU A 18 -4.63 36.39 14.74
C GLU A 18 -4.72 35.24 13.70
N LYS A 19 -4.28 35.47 12.45
CA LYS A 19 -4.17 34.40 11.45
C LYS A 19 -3.07 33.40 11.78
N ILE A 20 -1.92 33.88 12.27
CA ILE A 20 -0.84 33.02 12.77
C ILE A 20 -1.32 32.19 13.97
N ASP A 21 -2.02 32.81 14.93
CA ASP A 21 -2.61 32.11 16.09
C ASP A 21 -3.53 30.98 15.66
N LYS A 22 -4.41 31.28 14.68
CA LYS A 22 -5.36 30.30 14.15
C LYS A 22 -4.63 29.17 13.41
N LEU A 23 -3.57 29.47 12.65
CA LEU A 23 -2.76 28.44 11.99
C LEU A 23 -2.09 27.51 13.01
N PHE A 24 -1.54 28.06 14.09
CA PHE A 24 -0.96 27.26 15.17
C PHE A 24 -2.00 26.45 15.94
N ALA A 25 -3.20 27.00 16.16
CA ALA A 25 -4.30 26.27 16.79
C ALA A 25 -4.78 25.06 15.97
N CYS A 26 -4.47 25.03 14.67
CA CYS A 26 -4.76 23.92 13.76
C CYS A 26 -3.56 22.99 13.52
N ASN A 27 -2.54 23.02 14.38
CA ASN A 27 -1.32 22.20 14.27
C ASN A 27 -0.53 22.34 12.96
N VAL A 28 -0.80 23.37 12.16
CA VAL A 28 -0.07 23.61 10.88
C VAL A 28 1.42 23.83 11.14
N GLY A 29 1.77 24.34 12.32
CA GLY A 29 3.16 24.51 12.77
C GLY A 29 3.95 23.21 12.91
N GLU A 30 3.31 22.05 13.04
CA GLU A 30 4.00 20.74 12.99
C GLU A 30 4.41 20.37 11.56
N HIS A 31 3.77 20.98 10.56
CA HIS A 31 3.99 20.67 9.16
C HIS A 31 4.80 21.76 8.43
N ILE A 32 4.76 23.01 8.88
CA ILE A 32 5.34 24.16 8.16
C ILE A 32 5.88 25.19 9.16
N ASP A 33 7.11 25.67 8.91
CA ASP A 33 7.72 26.73 9.70
C ASP A 33 6.96 28.05 9.59
N LEU A 34 6.71 28.69 10.73
CA LEU A 34 6.03 29.98 10.84
C LEU A 34 7.02 31.09 11.27
N PRO A 35 6.69 32.37 11.01
CA PRO A 35 7.59 33.47 11.33
C PRO A 35 7.90 33.57 12.83
N GLN A 36 9.18 33.70 13.17
CA GLN A 36 9.69 33.70 14.54
C GLN A 36 10.82 34.72 14.74
N LEU A 37 11.03 35.18 15.97
CA LEU A 37 12.16 36.03 16.34
C LEU A 37 13.29 35.17 16.92
N VAL A 38 14.51 35.33 16.42
CA VAL A 38 15.69 34.62 16.93
C VAL A 38 16.71 35.66 17.42
N VAL A 39 17.14 35.55 18.68
CA VAL A 39 18.14 36.45 19.26
C VAL A 39 19.51 35.82 19.19
N ILE A 40 20.42 36.44 18.45
CA ILE A 40 21.75 35.92 18.16
C ILE A 40 22.83 36.91 18.64
N GLY A 41 24.01 36.42 19.00
CA GLY A 41 25.13 37.27 19.42
C GLY A 41 26.18 36.52 20.24
N ASP A 42 27.38 37.10 20.35
CA ASP A 42 28.51 36.51 21.08
C ASP A 42 28.20 36.27 22.57
N GLN A 43 28.96 35.40 23.23
CA GLN A 43 28.87 35.24 24.68
C GLN A 43 29.04 36.59 25.39
N SER A 44 28.21 36.86 26.41
CA SER A 44 28.24 38.11 27.19
C SER A 44 27.95 39.40 26.41
N SER A 45 27.35 39.30 25.22
CA SER A 45 26.88 40.46 24.41
C SER A 45 25.66 41.18 24.98
N GLY A 46 25.00 40.61 25.99
CA GLY A 46 23.79 41.18 26.60
C GLY A 46 22.47 40.68 26.01
N LYS A 47 22.46 39.57 25.26
CA LYS A 47 21.25 38.92 24.69
C LYS A 47 20.11 38.76 25.70
N SER A 48 20.37 38.09 26.82
CA SER A 48 19.39 37.84 27.87
C SER A 48 18.84 39.13 28.47
N SER A 49 19.67 40.18 28.56
CA SER A 49 19.22 41.51 28.99
C SER A 49 18.32 42.19 27.96
N VAL A 50 18.62 42.09 26.66
CA VAL A 50 17.75 42.59 25.58
C VAL A 50 16.41 41.85 25.59
N LEU A 51 16.45 40.52 25.70
CA LEU A 51 15.27 39.67 25.80
C LEU A 51 14.39 40.03 26.99
N GLU A 52 14.96 40.19 28.18
CA GLU A 52 14.20 40.63 29.36
C GLU A 52 13.57 42.01 29.16
N GLY A 53 14.19 42.90 28.38
CA GLY A 53 13.58 44.17 28.00
C GLY A 53 12.36 44.00 27.09
N LEU A 54 12.40 43.00 26.20
CA LEU A 54 11.33 42.73 25.23
C LEU A 54 10.20 41.87 25.81
N THR A 55 10.51 40.91 26.68
CA THR A 55 9.58 39.90 27.21
C THR A 55 9.15 40.16 28.66
N ALA A 56 9.84 41.05 29.38
CA ALA A 56 9.67 41.28 30.82
C ALA A 56 9.91 40.05 31.73
N LEU A 57 10.52 38.97 31.20
CA LEU A 57 10.87 37.77 31.97
C LEU A 57 12.30 37.85 32.52
N PRO A 58 12.55 37.45 33.78
CA PRO A 58 13.86 37.57 34.43
C PRO A 58 14.79 36.42 34.01
N PHE A 59 15.39 36.52 32.83
CA PHE A 59 16.39 35.54 32.39
C PHE A 59 17.60 35.53 33.34
N PRO A 60 18.22 34.37 33.60
CA PRO A 60 19.41 34.29 34.45
C PRO A 60 20.59 35.10 33.87
N ARG A 61 21.25 35.88 34.73
CA ARG A 61 22.32 36.84 34.38
C ARG A 61 23.57 36.60 35.24
N ASP A 62 24.28 35.51 34.98
CA ASP A 62 25.59 35.26 35.57
C ASP A 62 26.73 35.77 34.68
N SER A 63 27.90 36.04 35.27
CA SER A 63 29.10 36.43 34.53
C SER A 63 29.72 35.30 33.67
N GLY A 64 29.13 34.09 33.68
CA GLY A 64 29.59 32.89 32.97
C GLY A 64 28.69 32.44 31.80
N LEU A 65 28.56 31.12 31.60
CA LEU A 65 27.67 30.51 30.60
C LEU A 65 26.20 30.59 31.04
N CYS A 66 25.48 31.66 30.68
CA CYS A 66 24.07 31.81 31.07
C CYS A 66 23.11 30.91 30.28
N THR A 67 23.25 30.87 28.96
CA THR A 67 22.34 30.13 28.07
C THR A 67 23.07 28.88 27.55
N ARG A 68 22.74 27.71 28.11
CA ARG A 68 23.35 26.41 27.78
C ARG A 68 22.53 25.55 26.80
N PHE A 69 21.32 25.99 26.49
CA PHE A 69 20.37 25.33 25.60
C PHE A 69 19.49 26.41 24.96
N ALA A 70 18.88 26.11 23.82
CA ALA A 70 17.95 27.04 23.18
C ALA A 70 16.66 27.16 23.99
N THR A 71 16.14 28.37 24.16
CA THR A 71 14.90 28.63 24.88
C THR A 71 13.89 29.26 23.93
N GLN A 72 12.82 28.54 23.62
CA GLN A 72 11.71 29.00 22.81
C GLN A 72 10.57 29.47 23.71
N ILE A 73 10.26 30.76 23.66
CA ILE A 73 9.15 31.37 24.39
C ILE A 73 8.08 31.77 23.39
N THR A 74 6.91 31.17 23.52
CA THR A 74 5.74 31.48 22.71
C THR A 74 4.70 32.16 23.57
N PHE A 75 4.46 33.43 23.28
CA PHE A 75 3.35 34.18 23.85
C PHE A 75 2.08 33.83 23.09
N ARG A 76 0.95 33.69 23.79
CA ARG A 76 -0.36 33.37 23.20
C ARG A 76 -1.46 34.15 23.89
N ARG A 77 -2.38 34.69 23.09
CA ARG A 77 -3.55 35.36 23.64
C ARG A 77 -4.54 34.35 24.20
N ALA A 78 -4.88 34.47 25.48
CA ALA A 78 -5.84 33.60 26.15
C ALA A 78 -6.71 34.37 27.15
N LYS A 79 -7.87 33.81 27.51
CA LYS A 79 -8.78 34.43 28.49
C LYS A 79 -8.20 34.41 29.92
N VAL A 80 -7.35 33.44 30.21
CA VAL A 80 -6.78 33.19 31.53
C VAL A 80 -5.26 33.27 31.43
N GLU A 81 -4.61 33.86 32.42
CA GLU A 81 -3.15 33.80 32.55
C GLU A 81 -2.75 32.35 32.90
N SER A 82 -1.82 31.77 32.16
CA SER A 82 -1.21 30.48 32.49
C SER A 82 0.13 30.32 31.75
N ALA A 83 0.99 29.42 32.20
CA ALA A 83 2.17 29.05 31.43
C ALA A 83 2.41 27.54 31.45
N ASN A 84 2.69 26.99 30.27
CA ASN A 84 3.10 25.60 30.09
C ASN A 84 4.57 25.56 29.75
N VAL A 85 5.35 24.78 30.49
CA VAL A 85 6.76 24.57 30.24
C VAL A 85 6.99 23.10 29.92
N SER A 86 7.68 22.85 28.82
CA SER A 86 8.00 21.52 28.31
C SER A 86 9.38 21.55 27.65
N ILE A 87 9.96 20.38 27.38
CA ILE A 87 11.24 20.28 26.69
C ILE A 87 11.06 19.46 25.41
N ILE A 88 11.61 19.95 24.31
CA ILE A 88 11.68 19.25 23.03
C ILE A 88 13.05 18.56 22.97
N ALA A 89 13.04 17.24 22.86
CA ALA A 89 14.26 16.45 22.70
C ALA A 89 14.89 16.70 21.32
N SER A 90 16.22 16.70 21.27
CA SER A 90 16.99 16.78 20.02
C SER A 90 16.73 15.59 19.09
N ALA A 91 16.87 15.81 17.77
CA ALA A 91 16.63 14.78 16.76
C ALA A 91 17.56 13.55 16.87
N ASP A 92 18.74 13.74 17.50
CA ASP A 92 19.74 12.71 17.73
C ASP A 92 19.65 12.08 19.14
N ALA A 93 18.60 12.38 19.91
CA ALA A 93 18.42 11.86 21.26
C ALA A 93 18.18 10.33 21.27
N SER A 94 18.71 9.64 22.28
CA SER A 94 18.38 8.24 22.50
C SER A 94 16.91 8.07 22.92
N PRO A 95 16.25 6.94 22.59
CA PRO A 95 14.85 6.71 22.97
C PRO A 95 14.58 6.88 24.47
N GLU A 96 15.53 6.46 25.32
CA GLU A 96 15.45 6.59 26.77
C GLU A 96 15.52 8.05 27.25
N HIS A 97 16.37 8.88 26.63
CA HIS A 97 16.46 10.31 26.95
C HIS A 97 15.23 11.06 26.44
N GLU A 98 14.74 10.72 25.25
CA GLU A 98 13.54 11.30 24.66
C GLU A 98 12.30 11.07 25.55
N GLU A 99 12.13 9.85 26.09
CA GLU A 99 11.01 9.54 27.01
C GLU A 99 11.13 10.31 28.33
N LYS A 100 12.34 10.39 28.91
CA LYS A 100 12.61 11.15 30.14
C LYS A 100 12.26 12.63 29.98
N VAL A 101 12.68 13.23 28.87
CA VAL A 101 12.54 14.66 28.60
C VAL A 101 11.09 15.01 28.22
N LYS A 102 10.42 14.19 27.41
CA LYS A 102 9.00 14.38 27.08
C LYS A 102 8.07 14.19 28.28
N GLY A 103 8.46 13.36 29.24
CA GLY A 103 7.72 13.15 30.49
C GLY A 103 7.76 14.35 31.46
N TRP A 104 8.68 15.28 31.29
CA TRP A 104 8.78 16.48 32.13
C TRP A 104 7.95 17.63 31.55
N GLN A 105 6.88 18.00 32.25
CA GLN A 105 6.06 19.17 31.94
C GLN A 105 5.66 19.88 33.22
N VAL A 106 5.70 21.21 33.20
CA VAL A 106 5.29 22.06 34.33
C VAL A 106 4.19 23.00 33.87
N HIS A 107 3.03 22.94 34.52
CA HIS A 107 1.95 23.88 34.30
C HIS A 107 1.86 24.83 35.50
N VAL A 108 1.98 26.14 35.27
CA VAL A 108 1.80 27.15 36.31
C VAL A 108 0.63 28.09 35.97
N PRO A 109 -0.23 28.46 36.94
CA PRO A 109 -1.30 29.43 36.72
C PRO A 109 -0.75 30.84 36.41
N LYS A 110 0.42 31.17 36.94
CA LYS A 110 1.09 32.43 36.64
C LYS A 110 2.59 32.25 36.76
N LEU A 111 3.32 32.64 35.72
CA LEU A 111 4.76 32.62 35.71
C LEU A 111 5.27 33.94 36.32
N ASP A 112 5.45 33.95 37.64
CA ASP A 112 6.11 35.07 38.31
C ASP A 112 7.64 34.93 38.28
N LYS A 113 8.35 35.95 38.78
CA LYS A 113 9.82 35.98 38.71
C LYS A 113 10.48 34.82 39.47
N ASN A 114 9.87 34.37 40.55
CA ASN A 114 10.42 33.30 41.40
C ASN A 114 10.16 31.94 40.76
N ALA A 115 8.93 31.69 40.31
CA ALA A 115 8.57 30.47 39.59
C ALA A 115 9.42 30.28 38.32
N PHE A 116 9.69 31.37 37.58
CA PHE A 116 10.58 31.31 36.42
C PHE A 116 12.02 30.95 36.80
N ALA A 117 12.56 31.55 37.86
CA ALA A 117 13.90 31.23 38.35
C ALA A 117 14.00 29.78 38.84
N ASP A 118 12.98 29.29 39.54
CA ASP A 118 12.91 27.91 40.02
C ASP A 118 12.90 26.92 38.85
N ILE A 119 12.10 27.18 37.81
CA ILE A 119 12.06 26.36 36.59
C ILE A 119 13.44 26.35 35.91
N MET A 120 14.06 27.52 35.72
CA MET A 120 15.38 27.63 35.09
C MET A 120 16.49 26.95 35.89
N SER A 121 16.31 26.75 37.20
CA SER A 121 17.25 25.97 38.03
C SER A 121 17.11 24.46 37.86
N GLN A 122 15.91 23.97 37.55
CA GLN A 122 15.60 22.53 37.41
C GLN A 122 15.93 21.98 36.02
N VAL A 123 15.67 22.78 34.97
CA VAL A 123 15.81 22.38 33.56
C VAL A 123 17.18 21.77 33.21
N PRO A 124 18.33 22.31 33.68
CA PRO A 124 19.64 21.73 33.37
C PRO A 124 19.75 20.26 33.79
N SER A 125 19.26 19.90 34.98
CA SER A 125 19.30 18.52 35.49
C SER A 125 18.44 17.56 34.64
N VAL A 126 17.28 18.04 34.18
CA VAL A 126 16.38 17.25 33.30
C VAL A 126 17.04 16.98 31.95
N MET A 127 17.70 17.99 31.38
CA MET A 127 18.45 17.91 30.11
C MET A 127 19.80 17.18 30.23
N GLY A 128 20.15 16.64 31.40
CA GLY A 128 21.41 15.91 31.61
C GLY A 128 22.65 16.82 31.71
N LEU A 129 22.45 18.11 31.95
CA LEU A 129 23.52 19.09 32.18
C LEU A 129 23.86 19.20 33.67
N PRO A 130 25.10 19.57 34.03
CA PRO A 130 25.49 19.75 35.42
C PRO A 130 24.65 20.87 36.06
N ALA A 131 24.05 20.57 37.21
CA ALA A 131 23.28 21.53 37.99
C ALA A 131 24.18 22.60 38.64
N ASP A 132 25.41 22.22 39.00
CA ASP A 132 26.40 23.11 39.62
C ASP A 132 27.69 23.19 38.79
N LYS A 133 28.34 24.36 38.77
CA LYS A 133 29.50 24.64 37.89
C LYS A 133 30.75 23.82 38.24
N ASN A 134 30.75 23.15 39.41
CA ASN A 134 31.83 22.32 39.91
C ASN A 134 31.55 20.81 39.80
N ASP A 135 30.39 20.41 39.28
CA ASP A 135 30.01 19.01 39.18
C ASP A 135 30.58 18.37 37.89
N THR A 136 31.69 17.66 38.02
CA THR A 136 32.40 16.99 36.92
C THR A 136 31.80 15.64 36.50
N SER A 137 30.64 15.28 37.04
CA SER A 137 30.01 13.95 36.84
C SER A 137 29.19 13.83 35.54
N SER A 138 28.93 14.94 34.84
CA SER A 138 28.10 14.98 33.63
C SER A 138 28.95 15.25 32.38
N THR A 139 28.53 14.67 31.24
CA THR A 139 29.35 14.55 30.02
C THR A 139 29.21 15.73 29.04
N GLY A 140 28.30 16.69 29.27
CA GLY A 140 28.02 17.78 28.35
C GLY A 140 27.79 19.14 29.01
N THR A 141 28.36 20.20 28.44
CA THR A 141 28.19 21.59 28.91
C THR A 141 27.00 22.30 28.25
N PHE A 142 26.63 21.88 27.04
CA PHE A 142 25.48 22.40 26.28
C PHE A 142 24.56 21.25 25.88
N SER A 143 23.28 21.54 25.69
CA SER A 143 22.30 20.57 25.16
C SER A 143 21.67 21.10 23.88
N SER A 144 21.43 20.20 22.92
CA SER A 144 20.63 20.45 21.70
C SER A 144 19.13 20.40 21.98
N ASP A 145 18.72 20.01 23.19
CA ASP A 145 17.33 20.04 23.60
C ASP A 145 16.84 21.50 23.72
N VAL A 146 15.57 21.73 23.44
CA VAL A 146 14.97 23.07 23.42
C VAL A 146 13.97 23.21 24.56
N LEU A 147 14.16 24.20 25.43
CA LEU A 147 13.19 24.54 26.45
C LEU A 147 12.03 25.32 25.81
N ARG A 148 10.82 24.78 25.82
CA ARG A 148 9.62 25.41 25.29
C ARG A 148 8.75 25.96 26.42
N LEU A 149 8.58 27.28 26.45
CA LEU A 149 7.64 27.97 27.33
C LEU A 149 6.49 28.54 26.50
N GLU A 150 5.26 28.14 26.82
CA GLU A 150 4.05 28.74 26.26
C GLU A 150 3.37 29.59 27.33
N ILE A 151 3.42 30.91 27.16
CA ILE A 151 2.83 31.88 28.10
C ILE A 151 1.50 32.36 27.51
N HIS A 152 0.43 32.15 28.26
CA HIS A 152 -0.93 32.50 27.91
C HIS A 152 -1.37 33.72 28.72
N GLY A 153 -2.02 34.69 28.08
CA GLY A 153 -2.60 35.83 28.78
C GLY A 153 -3.48 36.72 27.90
N PRO A 154 -4.38 37.53 28.47
CA PRO A 154 -5.32 38.36 27.71
C PRO A 154 -4.65 39.55 27.02
N LYS A 155 -3.47 39.94 27.49
CA LYS A 155 -2.67 41.07 26.97
C LYS A 155 -1.52 40.62 26.06
N GLU A 156 -1.32 39.32 25.93
CA GLU A 156 -0.24 38.77 25.12
C GLU A 156 -0.62 38.78 23.63
N ASP A 157 0.41 38.91 22.80
CA ASP A 157 0.33 38.76 21.36
C ASP A 157 1.06 37.49 20.95
N HIS A 158 0.63 36.86 19.87
CA HIS A 158 1.27 35.63 19.44
C HIS A 158 2.64 35.88 18.83
N LEU A 159 3.65 35.60 19.62
CA LEU A 159 5.03 35.84 19.26
C LEU A 159 5.86 34.69 19.77
N SER A 160 6.63 34.06 18.88
CA SER A 160 7.65 33.10 19.27
C SER A 160 9.01 33.80 19.25
N VAL A 161 9.68 33.80 20.40
CA VAL A 161 11.01 34.34 20.60
C VAL A 161 11.93 33.20 20.99
N ILE A 162 13.03 33.04 20.28
CA ILE A 162 14.02 32.00 20.51
C ILE A 162 15.31 32.67 20.99
N ASP A 163 15.73 32.34 22.20
CA ASP A 163 17.07 32.63 22.73
C ASP A 163 17.98 31.46 22.38
N VAL A 164 19.05 31.73 21.61
CA VAL A 164 20.07 30.72 21.31
C VAL A 164 21.35 31.00 22.12
N PRO A 165 22.12 29.95 22.48
CA PRO A 165 23.41 30.12 23.13
C PRO A 165 24.33 31.09 22.39
N GLY A 166 25.12 31.85 23.15
CA GLY A 166 26.07 32.79 22.55
C GLY A 166 27.27 32.09 21.93
N ILE A 167 27.67 32.49 20.73
CA ILE A 167 28.88 31.96 20.10
C ILE A 167 30.14 32.38 20.88
N PHE A 168 31.11 31.49 20.97
CA PHE A 168 32.38 31.73 21.67
C PHE A 168 33.54 31.06 20.90
N LYS A 169 34.71 31.70 20.91
CA LYS A 169 35.88 31.29 20.11
C LYS A 169 36.92 30.50 20.89
N ASN A 170 36.96 30.68 22.21
CA ASN A 170 37.98 30.08 23.08
C ASN A 170 37.36 29.14 24.10
N THR A 171 38.01 28.01 24.34
CA THR A 171 37.60 27.05 25.37
C THR A 171 38.03 27.51 26.75
N THR A 172 37.16 27.39 27.75
CA THR A 172 37.48 27.60 29.16
C THR A 172 37.90 26.25 29.75
N PRO A 173 39.15 26.07 30.22
CA PRO A 173 39.64 24.80 30.75
C PRO A 173 38.72 24.27 31.86
N GLY A 174 38.29 23.01 31.74
CA GLY A 174 37.38 22.36 32.68
C GLY A 174 35.89 22.73 32.54
N LEU A 175 35.53 23.67 31.65
CA LEU A 175 34.15 24.12 31.47
C LEU A 175 33.63 23.93 30.03
N THR A 176 34.40 24.28 29.00
CA THR A 176 33.98 24.13 27.59
C THR A 176 35.05 23.45 26.73
N THR A 177 34.62 22.69 25.74
CA THR A 177 35.45 21.92 24.81
C THR A 177 35.38 22.47 23.39
N LYS A 178 36.29 22.03 22.50
CA LYS A 178 36.21 22.38 21.07
C LYS A 178 34.96 21.82 20.38
N LYS A 179 34.41 20.71 20.89
CA LYS A 179 33.15 20.15 20.37
C LYS A 179 31.97 21.06 20.69
N ASP A 180 31.95 21.67 21.87
CA ASP A 180 30.90 22.61 22.28
C ASP A 180 30.86 23.86 21.40
N ILE A 181 32.03 24.36 20.94
CA ILE A 181 32.10 25.49 19.99
C ILE A 181 31.39 25.15 18.69
N LEU A 182 31.65 23.97 18.14
CA LEU A 182 31.02 23.52 16.89
C LEU A 182 29.52 23.29 17.07
N MET A 183 29.12 22.62 18.15
CA MET A 183 27.72 22.35 18.48
C MET A 183 26.90 23.65 18.61
N VAL A 184 27.41 24.64 19.36
CA VAL A 184 26.72 25.93 19.51
C VAL A 184 26.66 26.69 18.18
N ARG A 185 27.75 26.67 17.39
CA ARG A 185 27.74 27.33 16.08
C ARG A 185 26.72 26.67 15.13
N GLU A 186 26.65 25.35 15.09
CA GLU A 186 25.69 24.60 14.27
C GLU A 186 24.25 24.87 14.69
N MET A 187 23.96 24.81 15.99
CA MET A 187 22.65 25.13 16.56
C MET A 187 22.21 26.55 16.16
N VAL A 188 23.07 27.55 16.34
CA VAL A 188 22.78 28.94 15.95
C VAL A 188 22.54 29.03 14.44
N GLN A 189 23.34 28.34 13.63
CA GLN A 189 23.21 28.34 12.18
C GLN A 189 21.88 27.71 11.70
N GLU A 190 21.38 26.68 12.38
CA GLU A 190 20.10 26.03 12.07
C GLU A 190 18.93 27.02 12.18
N TYR A 191 18.86 27.76 13.29
CA TYR A 191 17.84 28.81 13.48
C TYR A 191 18.01 29.98 12.50
N MET A 192 19.24 30.32 12.12
CA MET A 192 19.56 31.39 11.16
C MET A 192 19.23 31.03 9.71
N LYS A 193 19.38 29.76 9.32
CA LYS A 193 19.08 29.25 7.97
C LYS A 193 17.59 29.32 7.63
N ASN A 194 16.70 29.23 8.62
CA ASN A 194 15.28 29.35 8.39
C ASN A 194 14.95 30.75 7.82
N PRO A 195 14.45 30.85 6.56
CA PRO A 195 14.23 32.12 5.89
C PRO A 195 13.06 32.92 6.49
N ARG A 196 12.25 32.31 7.36
CA ARG A 196 11.09 32.91 8.05
C ARG A 196 11.44 33.44 9.44
N SER A 197 12.67 33.20 9.90
CA SER A 197 13.18 33.75 11.16
C SER A 197 13.70 35.17 10.96
N VAL A 198 13.21 36.11 11.78
CA VAL A 198 13.77 37.47 11.90
C VAL A 198 14.82 37.46 13.01
N MET A 199 16.04 37.88 12.69
CA MET A 199 17.21 37.81 13.56
C MET A 199 17.44 39.14 14.29
N ILE A 200 17.70 39.07 15.59
CA ILE A 200 18.15 40.18 16.42
C ILE A 200 19.61 39.95 16.76
N ALA A 201 20.51 40.65 16.07
CA ALA A 201 21.95 40.54 16.26
C ALA A 201 22.44 41.50 17.36
N VAL A 202 22.72 40.96 18.54
CA VAL A 202 23.10 41.72 19.73
C VAL A 202 24.62 41.84 19.81
N VAL A 203 25.13 43.08 19.85
CA VAL A 203 26.56 43.39 19.82
C VAL A 203 26.89 44.45 20.89
N PRO A 204 27.93 44.27 21.71
CA PRO A 204 28.39 45.32 22.62
C PRO A 204 28.95 46.53 21.86
N ALA A 205 28.57 47.73 22.27
CA ALA A 205 29.03 48.99 21.67
C ALA A 205 30.52 49.27 21.91
N ASN A 206 31.12 48.66 22.94
CA ASN A 206 32.51 48.84 23.33
C ASN A 206 33.49 47.90 22.58
N VAL A 207 32.99 47.08 21.65
CA VAL A 207 33.80 46.12 20.87
C VAL A 207 33.71 46.46 19.39
N ASP A 208 34.80 46.25 18.65
CA ASP A 208 34.81 46.45 17.20
C ASP A 208 33.92 45.42 16.49
N ILE A 209 32.98 45.94 15.70
CA ILE A 209 32.01 45.19 14.88
C ILE A 209 32.71 44.23 13.93
N ALA A 210 33.89 44.58 13.41
CA ALA A 210 34.62 43.74 12.46
C ALA A 210 35.06 42.39 13.08
N THR A 211 35.13 42.30 14.41
CA THR A 211 35.53 41.08 15.12
C THR A 211 34.38 40.14 15.45
N GLN A 212 33.14 40.59 15.23
CA GLN A 212 31.90 39.89 15.59
C GLN A 212 31.53 38.88 14.51
N GLU A 213 31.75 37.59 14.81
CA GLU A 213 31.47 36.47 13.90
C GLU A 213 29.98 36.35 13.59
N ILE A 214 29.11 36.73 14.53
CA ILE A 214 27.67 36.62 14.33
C ILE A 214 27.15 37.48 13.17
N LEU A 215 27.78 38.63 12.92
CA LEU A 215 27.39 39.51 11.84
C LEU A 215 27.84 38.98 10.48
N GLU A 216 28.95 38.23 10.44
CA GLU A 216 29.39 37.51 9.25
C GLU A 216 28.40 36.38 8.93
N MET A 217 28.08 35.55 9.92
CA MET A 217 27.05 34.51 9.78
C MET A 217 25.69 35.09 9.35
N ALA A 218 25.29 36.23 9.91
CA ALA A 218 24.03 36.88 9.53
C ALA A 218 24.06 37.38 8.09
N ARG A 219 25.21 37.87 7.61
CA ARG A 219 25.39 38.33 6.23
C ARG A 219 25.37 37.17 5.22
N GLU A 220 25.86 36.00 5.59
CA GLU A 220 25.78 34.79 4.76
C GLU A 220 24.32 34.37 4.50
N VAL A 221 23.45 34.49 5.51
CA VAL A 221 22.04 34.04 5.43
C VAL A 221 21.04 35.16 5.10
N ASP A 222 21.43 36.43 5.23
CA ASP A 222 20.64 37.63 4.90
C ASP A 222 21.52 38.75 4.31
N PRO A 223 22.03 38.59 3.07
CA PRO A 223 22.93 39.57 2.44
C PRO A 223 22.30 40.96 2.25
N GLU A 224 20.96 41.02 2.14
CA GLU A 224 20.21 42.27 1.95
C GLU A 224 19.79 42.92 3.27
N GLY A 225 20.00 42.27 4.43
CA GLY A 225 19.64 42.80 5.74
C GLY A 225 18.14 42.97 5.95
N GLN A 226 17.31 42.20 5.24
CA GLN A 226 15.85 42.39 5.21
C GLN A 226 15.14 41.78 6.42
N ARG A 227 15.79 40.82 7.10
CA ARG A 227 15.25 40.11 8.26
C ARG A 227 16.21 40.14 9.45
N THR A 228 17.19 41.05 9.46
CA THR A 228 18.19 41.19 10.51
C THR A 228 18.17 42.60 11.10
N ILE A 229 18.02 42.70 12.42
CA ILE A 229 18.13 43.96 13.18
C ILE A 229 19.35 43.90 14.07
N GLY A 230 20.27 44.85 13.91
CA GLY A 230 21.43 45.00 14.78
C GLY A 230 21.05 45.78 16.05
N VAL A 231 21.51 45.32 17.21
CA VAL A 231 21.26 45.96 18.50
C VAL A 231 22.57 46.17 19.24
N PHE A 232 22.95 47.43 19.45
CA PHE A 232 24.05 47.79 20.32
C PHE A 232 23.64 47.77 21.79
N THR A 233 24.46 47.12 22.62
CA THR A 233 24.31 47.09 24.08
C THR A 233 25.51 47.74 24.75
N LYS A 234 25.43 47.96 26.07
CA LYS A 234 26.53 48.51 26.88
C LYS A 234 27.12 49.84 26.36
N PRO A 235 26.31 50.84 25.93
CA PRO A 235 26.83 52.13 25.48
C PRO A 235 27.55 52.91 26.58
N ASP A 236 27.32 52.55 27.84
CA ASP A 236 27.96 53.11 29.03
C ASP A 236 29.44 52.73 29.17
N LEU A 237 29.89 51.65 28.54
CA LEU A 237 31.26 51.13 28.59
C LEU A 237 32.13 51.54 27.39
N VAL A 238 31.64 52.41 26.52
CA VAL A 238 32.40 52.91 25.37
C VAL A 238 33.44 53.91 25.83
N ASP A 239 34.68 53.76 25.37
CA ASP A 239 35.77 54.67 25.69
C ASP A 239 35.53 56.07 25.11
N ARG A 240 35.87 57.11 25.89
CA ARG A 240 35.72 58.51 25.46
C ARG A 240 36.51 58.77 24.18
N GLY A 241 35.82 59.27 23.16
CA GLY A 241 36.39 59.51 21.82
C GLY A 241 36.16 58.40 20.80
N ALA A 242 35.77 57.19 21.22
CA ALA A 242 35.30 56.14 20.30
C ALA A 242 33.78 56.23 20.04
N GLU A 243 33.07 57.07 20.79
CA GLU A 243 31.61 57.22 20.78
C GLU A 243 31.08 57.69 19.42
N ASP A 244 31.80 58.59 18.74
CA ASP A 244 31.42 59.11 17.42
C ASP A 244 31.37 58.01 16.34
N ASN A 245 32.32 57.06 16.39
CA ASN A 245 32.34 55.92 15.47
C ASN A 245 31.09 55.05 15.64
N VAL A 246 30.65 54.81 16.88
CA VAL A 246 29.44 54.03 17.17
C VAL A 246 28.18 54.78 16.71
N ILE A 247 28.15 56.10 16.83
CA ILE A 247 27.05 56.94 16.32
C ILE A 247 26.98 56.88 14.79
N ASP A 248 28.11 56.94 14.08
CA ASP A 248 28.14 56.80 12.62
C ASP A 248 27.66 55.41 12.16
N LEU A 249 27.99 54.36 12.91
CA LEU A 249 27.49 53.00 12.67
C LEU A 249 25.98 52.89 12.89
N LEU A 250 25.45 53.51 13.95
CA LEU A 250 24.01 53.63 14.21
C LEU A 250 23.25 54.36 13.10
N GLN A 251 23.89 55.34 12.46
CA GLN A 251 23.36 56.08 11.32
C GLN A 251 23.51 55.33 9.98
N GLY A 252 24.15 54.16 9.98
CA GLY A 252 24.31 53.31 8.79
C GLY A 252 25.48 53.69 7.89
N LYS A 253 26.45 54.47 8.37
CA LYS A 253 27.60 54.96 7.58
C LYS A 253 28.80 54.00 7.53
N GLY A 254 28.74 52.83 8.17
CA GLY A 254 29.83 51.85 8.20
C GLY A 254 29.50 50.50 7.54
N PRO A 255 30.37 49.48 7.70
CA PRO A 255 30.11 48.13 7.21
C PRO A 255 28.81 47.61 7.84
N ASN A 256 27.95 47.01 7.02
CA ASN A 256 26.55 46.66 7.36
C ASN A 256 25.57 47.84 7.45
N GLY A 257 25.78 48.93 6.70
CA GLY A 257 24.84 50.07 6.65
C GLY A 257 23.40 49.73 6.22
N LYS A 258 23.17 48.56 5.60
CA LYS A 258 21.83 48.03 5.29
C LYS A 258 21.09 47.51 6.55
N LEU A 259 21.81 47.14 7.61
CA LEU A 259 21.21 46.70 8.87
C LEU A 259 20.64 47.90 9.61
N GLY A 260 19.38 47.80 10.00
CA GLY A 260 18.76 48.79 10.87
C GLY A 260 19.29 48.66 12.30
N TRP A 261 20.33 49.41 12.65
CA TRP A 261 20.90 49.43 14.00
C TRP A 261 20.01 50.18 15.00
N SER A 262 19.84 49.60 16.19
CA SER A 262 19.24 50.22 17.39
C SER A 262 20.24 50.17 18.54
N MET A 263 20.08 51.02 19.55
CA MET A 263 20.91 50.99 20.75
C MET A 263 20.05 50.91 22.00
N VAL A 264 20.43 50.04 22.94
CA VAL A 264 19.73 49.84 24.20
C VAL A 264 20.70 49.91 25.36
N ARG A 265 20.25 50.51 26.46
CA ARG A 265 21.03 50.61 27.69
C ARG A 265 20.38 49.73 28.75
N ASN A 266 21.11 48.67 29.11
CA ASN A 266 20.66 47.72 30.12
C ASN A 266 21.26 48.10 31.49
N PRO A 267 20.59 47.74 32.61
CA PRO A 267 21.14 47.96 33.94
C PRO A 267 22.47 47.21 34.13
N GLY A 268 23.46 47.87 34.72
CA GLY A 268 24.76 47.27 35.05
C GLY A 268 24.68 46.35 36.28
N GLN A 269 25.77 45.60 36.57
CA GLN A 269 25.82 44.66 37.70
C GLN A 269 25.54 45.35 39.06
N GLN A 270 26.02 46.58 39.24
CA GLN A 270 25.81 47.34 40.47
C GLN A 270 24.35 47.80 40.62
N GLU A 271 23.75 48.28 39.54
CA GLU A 271 22.36 48.76 39.48
C GLU A 271 21.34 47.62 39.59
N LEU A 272 21.74 46.40 39.24
CA LEU A 272 20.93 45.19 39.42
C LEU A 272 20.76 44.80 40.89
N THR A 273 21.68 45.22 41.75
CA THR A 273 21.59 45.04 43.21
C THR A 273 20.60 46.02 43.85
N ASP A 274 20.23 47.09 43.14
CA ASP A 274 19.31 48.11 43.62
C ASP A 274 17.86 47.76 43.24
N ALA A 275 17.09 47.31 44.23
CA ALA A 275 15.69 46.93 44.04
C ALA A 275 14.76 48.12 43.69
N THR A 276 15.23 49.36 43.82
CA THR A 276 14.44 50.58 43.52
C THR A 276 14.65 51.11 42.11
N ALA A 277 15.66 50.62 41.40
CA ALA A 277 16.01 51.07 40.06
C ALA A 277 15.02 50.56 39.01
N ASN A 278 14.25 51.47 38.40
CA ASN A 278 13.42 51.13 37.25
C ASN A 278 14.26 51.18 35.96
N ARG A 279 14.34 50.04 35.27
CA ARG A 279 15.09 49.89 34.01
C ARG A 279 14.74 50.96 32.97
N GLN A 280 13.46 51.29 32.85
CA GLN A 280 12.99 52.19 31.80
C GLN A 280 13.40 53.65 32.07
N SER A 281 13.36 54.10 33.34
CA SER A 281 13.83 55.43 33.69
C SER A 281 15.35 55.55 33.55
N LEU A 282 16.09 54.52 33.95
CA LEU A 282 17.54 54.44 33.79
C LEU A 282 18.00 54.54 32.33
N GLU A 283 17.23 53.95 31.41
CA GLU A 283 17.49 54.02 29.97
C GLU A 283 17.13 55.41 29.40
N ASP A 284 15.94 55.91 29.74
CA ASP A 284 15.47 57.22 29.29
C ASP A 284 16.40 58.36 29.76
N ASP A 285 16.85 58.33 31.02
CA ASP A 285 17.74 59.35 31.56
C ASP A 285 19.11 59.32 30.88
N PHE A 286 19.64 58.14 30.58
CA PHE A 286 20.90 57.98 29.85
C PHE A 286 20.83 58.63 28.47
N PHE A 287 19.82 58.29 27.67
CA PHE A 287 19.64 58.83 26.33
C PHE A 287 19.09 60.26 26.30
N ARG A 288 18.68 60.84 27.44
CA ARG A 288 18.29 62.26 27.52
C ARG A 288 19.44 63.17 27.94
N PHE A 289 20.24 62.74 28.91
CA PHE A 289 21.18 63.62 29.60
C PHE A 289 22.66 63.35 29.30
N LYS A 290 23.03 62.14 28.83
CA LYS A 290 24.44 61.80 28.59
C LYS A 290 24.86 62.16 27.16
N ASP A 291 25.79 63.10 27.02
CA ASP A 291 26.50 63.39 25.77
C ASP A 291 27.52 62.26 25.48
N PRO A 292 27.73 61.83 24.23
CA PRO A 292 27.05 62.26 22.98
C PRO A 292 25.77 61.48 22.65
N TRP A 293 25.38 60.50 23.48
CA TRP A 293 24.25 59.58 23.23
C TRP A 293 22.89 60.27 23.13
N ASN A 294 22.73 61.42 23.79
CA ASN A 294 21.54 62.27 23.72
C ASN A 294 21.28 62.92 22.35
N LYS A 295 22.25 62.92 21.44
CA LYS A 295 22.13 63.45 20.07
C LYS A 295 21.56 62.43 19.08
N ILE A 296 21.42 61.17 19.48
CA ILE A 296 20.90 60.11 18.61
C ILE A 296 19.38 60.26 18.46
N ASP A 297 18.87 59.92 17.28
CA ASP A 297 17.44 59.85 17.01
C ASP A 297 16.72 58.94 18.02
N LYS A 298 15.66 59.48 18.64
CA LYS A 298 14.81 58.80 19.63
C LYS A 298 14.13 57.56 19.05
N GLU A 299 14.00 57.45 17.73
CA GLU A 299 13.47 56.24 17.07
C GLU A 299 14.47 55.08 17.02
N ARG A 300 15.75 55.31 17.37
CA ARG A 300 16.81 54.29 17.34
C ARG A 300 17.32 53.89 18.71
N VAL A 301 17.00 54.65 19.76
CA VAL A 301 17.47 54.41 21.12
C VAL A 301 16.34 53.95 22.04
N GLY A 302 16.67 52.99 22.89
CA GLY A 302 15.79 52.46 23.91
C GLY A 302 14.99 51.23 23.50
N VAL A 303 14.58 50.45 24.51
CA VAL A 303 13.81 49.21 24.33
C VAL A 303 12.45 49.47 23.68
N ALA A 304 11.80 50.60 24.00
CA ALA A 304 10.52 50.97 23.41
C ALA A 304 10.63 51.22 21.88
N ALA A 305 11.69 51.91 21.45
CA ALA A 305 11.96 52.15 20.04
C ALA A 305 12.35 50.86 19.31
N LEU A 306 13.16 50.01 19.94
CA LEU A 306 13.51 48.68 19.42
C LEU A 306 12.26 47.82 19.21
N ARG A 307 11.34 47.77 20.17
CA ARG A 307 10.05 47.05 20.08
C ARG A 307 9.22 47.54 18.87
N LYS A 308 9.09 48.86 18.68
CA LYS A 308 8.37 49.43 17.52
C LYS A 308 9.02 49.07 16.18
N ARG A 309 10.35 49.02 16.11
CA ARG A 309 11.08 48.64 14.88
C ARG A 309 11.00 47.15 14.59
N LEU A 310 11.14 46.31 15.62
CA LEU A 310 10.93 44.87 15.51
C LEU A 310 9.53 44.58 14.98
N GLN A 311 8.52 45.31 15.45
CA GLN A 311 7.16 45.21 14.96
C GLN A 311 7.03 45.49 13.46
N ILE A 312 7.63 46.59 12.98
CA ILE A 312 7.57 46.96 11.55
C ILE A 312 8.26 45.89 10.70
N THR A 313 9.46 45.47 11.08
CA THR A 313 10.24 44.46 10.35
C THR A 313 9.55 43.11 10.36
N LEU A 314 9.05 42.65 11.52
CA LEU A 314 8.32 41.39 11.64
C LEU A 314 7.03 41.43 10.81
N THR A 315 6.27 42.53 10.84
CA THR A 315 5.04 42.66 10.05
C THR A 315 5.33 42.65 8.54
N ALA A 316 6.36 43.36 8.09
CA ALA A 316 6.79 43.36 6.69
C ALA A 316 7.26 41.96 6.25
N HIS A 317 8.00 41.27 7.11
CA HIS A 317 8.49 39.92 6.86
C HIS A 317 7.33 38.91 6.79
N ILE A 318 6.41 38.94 7.76
CA ILE A 318 5.18 38.13 7.76
C ILE A 318 4.42 38.33 6.44
N ARG A 319 4.18 39.58 6.02
CA ARG A 319 3.44 39.87 4.77
C ARG A 319 4.12 39.31 3.52
N ARG A 320 5.46 39.26 3.49
CA ARG A 320 6.22 38.70 2.36
C ARG A 320 6.23 37.17 2.36
N GLU A 321 6.30 36.54 3.53
CA GLU A 321 6.39 35.08 3.64
C GLU A 321 5.02 34.38 3.67
N PHE A 322 3.95 35.06 4.10
CA PHE A 322 2.59 34.48 4.19
C PHE A 322 2.06 33.88 2.87
N PRO A 323 2.22 34.54 1.70
CA PRO A 323 1.81 33.96 0.42
C PRO A 323 2.56 32.66 0.10
N LYS A 324 3.83 32.55 0.50
CA LYS A 324 4.63 31.33 0.31
C LYS A 324 4.15 30.20 1.21
N VAL A 325 3.79 30.51 2.47
CA VAL A 325 3.17 29.54 3.39
C VAL A 325 1.86 29.00 2.81
N LYS A 326 1.01 29.86 2.26
CA LYS A 326 -0.25 29.45 1.59
C LYS A 326 -0.01 28.48 0.42
N MET A 327 0.99 28.78 -0.41
CA MET A 327 1.36 27.92 -1.54
C MET A 327 1.92 26.57 -1.04
N GLU A 328 2.74 26.58 0.01
CA GLU A 328 3.31 25.38 0.60
C GLU A 328 2.23 24.48 1.22
N ILE A 329 1.29 25.03 1.99
CA ILE A 329 0.11 24.30 2.51
C ILE A 329 -0.64 23.65 1.37
N SER A 330 -0.92 24.40 0.30
CA SER A 330 -1.69 23.88 -0.84
C SER A 330 -0.95 22.75 -1.55
N ARG A 331 0.38 22.85 -1.68
CA ARG A 331 1.23 21.82 -2.28
C ARG A 331 1.31 20.56 -1.42
N LYS A 332 1.56 20.70 -0.11
CA LYS A 332 1.57 19.56 0.82
C LYS A 332 0.21 18.87 0.87
N LEU A 333 -0.87 19.64 0.92
CA LEU A 333 -2.23 19.11 0.89
C LEU A 333 -2.52 18.32 -0.39
N ALA A 334 -2.08 18.81 -1.56
CA ALA A 334 -2.23 18.07 -2.81
C ALA A 334 -1.43 16.75 -2.77
N ALA A 335 -0.18 16.79 -2.31
CA ALA A 335 0.66 15.60 -2.18
C ALA A 335 0.12 14.58 -1.18
N SER A 336 -0.38 15.01 -0.01
CA SER A 336 -0.97 14.10 0.97
C SER A 336 -2.29 13.50 0.47
N LYS A 337 -3.10 14.27 -0.29
CA LYS A 337 -4.30 13.75 -0.96
C LYS A 337 -4.00 12.73 -2.07
N GLU A 338 -2.89 12.92 -2.79
CA GLU A 338 -2.43 11.92 -3.75
C GLU A 338 -1.96 10.65 -3.05
N LYS A 339 -1.15 10.78 -1.99
CA LYS A 339 -0.67 9.65 -1.17
C LYS A 339 -1.82 8.83 -0.58
N ILE A 340 -2.84 9.47 0.01
CA ILE A 340 -3.99 8.74 0.55
C ILE A 340 -4.83 8.09 -0.56
N GLY A 341 -4.88 8.69 -1.75
CA GLY A 341 -5.52 8.10 -2.93
C GLY A 341 -4.83 6.82 -3.39
N LEU A 342 -3.49 6.78 -3.35
CA LEU A 342 -2.70 5.59 -3.68
C LEU A 342 -2.91 4.44 -2.68
N LEU A 343 -3.25 4.74 -1.42
CA LEU A 343 -3.60 3.73 -0.41
C LEU A 343 -4.99 3.09 -0.65
N GLY A 344 -5.78 3.63 -1.57
CA GLY A 344 -7.12 3.12 -1.89
C GLY A 344 -8.16 3.43 -0.81
N ALA A 345 -9.33 2.80 -0.95
CA ALA A 345 -10.44 2.97 -0.02
C ALA A 345 -10.08 2.45 1.38
N SER A 346 -10.51 3.17 2.42
CA SER A 346 -10.33 2.72 3.81
C SER A 346 -11.11 1.44 4.06
N ARG A 347 -10.50 0.51 4.80
CA ARG A 347 -11.07 -0.79 5.21
C ARG A 347 -10.91 -1.01 6.72
N GLU A 348 -11.02 0.07 7.50
CA GLU A 348 -10.91 0.00 8.97
C GLU A 348 -12.16 -0.56 9.63
N THR A 349 -13.33 -0.37 9.02
CA THR A 349 -14.60 -0.84 9.60
C THR A 349 -15.15 -2.04 8.83
N LYS A 350 -15.93 -2.86 9.54
CA LYS A 350 -16.68 -3.99 8.96
C LYS A 350 -17.47 -3.59 7.72
N ASP A 351 -18.19 -2.47 7.78
CA ASP A 351 -18.99 -1.99 6.64
C ASP A 351 -18.13 -1.65 5.42
N GLN A 352 -16.93 -1.11 5.65
CA GLN A 352 -15.99 -0.78 4.59
C GLN A 352 -15.36 -2.02 3.97
N GLN A 353 -14.95 -2.98 4.79
CA GLN A 353 -14.42 -4.28 4.35
C GLN A 353 -15.46 -5.05 3.54
N ASN A 354 -16.69 -5.13 4.05
CA ASN A 354 -17.80 -5.79 3.38
C ASN A 354 -18.11 -5.12 2.03
N LYS A 355 -18.21 -3.78 2.00
CA LYS A 355 -18.41 -3.04 0.74
C LYS A 355 -17.28 -3.28 -0.28
N TYR A 356 -16.04 -3.38 0.18
CA TYR A 356 -14.90 -3.65 -0.68
C TYR A 356 -14.98 -5.05 -1.30
N LEU A 357 -15.19 -6.09 -0.48
CA LEU A 357 -15.31 -7.47 -0.97
C LEU A 357 -16.55 -7.68 -1.84
N LEU A 358 -17.69 -7.06 -1.50
CA LEU A 358 -18.90 -7.07 -2.34
C LEU A 358 -18.63 -6.45 -3.72
N GLY A 359 -17.82 -5.39 -3.77
CA GLY A 359 -17.39 -4.77 -5.03
C GLY A 359 -16.64 -5.76 -5.92
N ILE A 360 -15.69 -6.51 -5.34
CA ILE A 360 -14.92 -7.53 -6.07
C ILE A 360 -15.82 -8.70 -6.49
N ALA A 361 -16.64 -9.23 -5.57
CA ALA A 361 -17.54 -10.35 -5.85
C ALA A 361 -18.56 -10.02 -6.95
N SER A 362 -19.17 -8.83 -6.90
CA SER A 362 -20.10 -8.38 -7.94
C SER A 362 -19.42 -8.26 -9.31
N GLN A 363 -18.20 -7.71 -9.36
CA GLN A 363 -17.43 -7.65 -10.61
C GLN A 363 -17.03 -9.04 -11.09
N PHE A 364 -16.64 -9.94 -10.19
CA PHE A 364 -16.31 -11.33 -10.51
C PHE A 364 -17.49 -12.05 -11.16
N GLN A 365 -18.68 -11.97 -10.56
CA GLN A 365 -19.90 -12.56 -11.11
C GLN A 365 -20.29 -11.92 -12.45
N HIS A 366 -20.16 -10.59 -12.58
CA HIS A 366 -20.46 -9.89 -13.82
C HIS A 366 -19.55 -10.31 -14.98
N VAL A 367 -18.22 -10.32 -14.76
CA VAL A 367 -17.27 -10.76 -15.78
C VAL A 367 -17.45 -12.24 -16.10
N THR A 368 -17.74 -13.07 -15.10
CA THR A 368 -18.00 -14.50 -15.32
C THR A 368 -19.26 -14.76 -16.13
N SER A 369 -20.34 -14.01 -15.90
CA SER A 369 -21.54 -14.08 -16.74
C SER A 369 -21.27 -13.68 -18.19
N LEU A 370 -20.45 -12.63 -18.41
CA LEU A 370 -20.01 -12.24 -19.75
C LEU A 370 -19.14 -13.31 -20.41
N ALA A 371 -18.25 -13.94 -19.65
CA ALA A 371 -17.40 -15.03 -20.13
C ALA A 371 -18.24 -16.24 -20.55
N GLN A 372 -19.19 -16.68 -19.72
CA GLN A 372 -20.10 -17.79 -19.99
C GLN A 372 -20.99 -17.56 -21.23
N THR A 373 -21.41 -16.31 -21.48
CA THR A 373 -22.18 -15.93 -22.68
C THR A 373 -21.32 -15.63 -23.90
N ALA A 374 -19.99 -15.86 -23.82
CA ALA A 374 -19.01 -15.60 -24.87
C ALA A 374 -18.95 -14.14 -25.37
N GLN A 375 -19.31 -13.17 -24.52
CA GLN A 375 -19.29 -11.74 -24.84
C GLN A 375 -17.92 -11.10 -24.55
N TYR A 376 -16.89 -11.51 -25.30
CA TYR A 376 -15.50 -11.09 -25.05
C TYR A 376 -15.17 -9.64 -25.44
N GLY A 377 -16.06 -8.96 -26.16
CA GLY A 377 -15.81 -7.60 -26.67
C GLY A 377 -15.97 -6.48 -25.64
N THR A 378 -16.59 -6.77 -24.49
CA THR A 378 -17.03 -5.76 -23.50
C THR A 378 -15.95 -5.39 -22.48
N GLN A 379 -15.08 -6.33 -22.13
CA GLN A 379 -14.04 -6.17 -21.10
C GLN A 379 -12.64 -6.32 -21.70
N ILE A 380 -11.68 -5.54 -21.18
CA ILE A 380 -10.29 -5.55 -21.69
C ILE A 380 -9.55 -6.83 -21.27
N CYS A 381 -9.91 -7.45 -20.14
CA CYS A 381 -9.28 -8.67 -19.65
C CYS A 381 -9.31 -9.80 -20.69
N PHE A 382 -10.43 -10.00 -21.39
CA PHE A 382 -10.56 -11.03 -22.43
C PHE A 382 -9.69 -10.80 -23.68
N LYS A 383 -9.19 -9.58 -23.90
CA LYS A 383 -8.24 -9.27 -24.98
C LYS A 383 -6.80 -9.48 -24.56
N ARG A 384 -6.51 -9.35 -23.26
CA ARG A 384 -5.17 -9.50 -22.71
C ARG A 384 -4.83 -10.95 -22.40
N ASP A 385 -5.82 -11.72 -21.98
CA ASP A 385 -5.63 -13.11 -21.58
C ASP A 385 -6.68 -14.01 -22.24
N ASP A 386 -6.21 -14.90 -23.12
CA ASP A 386 -7.04 -15.89 -23.80
C ASP A 386 -7.53 -16.98 -22.83
N ALA A 387 -6.84 -17.20 -21.69
CA ALA A 387 -7.26 -18.15 -20.66
C ALA A 387 -8.61 -17.76 -20.01
N LEU A 388 -9.00 -16.48 -20.09
CA LEU A 388 -10.28 -15.98 -19.60
C LEU A 388 -11.46 -16.27 -20.56
N ARG A 389 -11.22 -16.84 -21.74
CA ARG A 389 -12.27 -17.22 -22.71
C ARG A 389 -12.79 -18.63 -22.45
N LEU A 390 -13.31 -18.84 -21.25
CA LEU A 390 -13.62 -20.17 -20.70
C LEU A 390 -14.47 -21.07 -21.63
N PRO A 391 -15.60 -20.61 -22.23
CA PRO A 391 -16.34 -21.45 -23.18
C PRO A 391 -15.53 -21.91 -24.39
N THR A 392 -14.62 -21.09 -24.90
CA THR A 392 -13.79 -21.46 -26.06
C THR A 392 -12.82 -22.59 -25.70
N LEU A 393 -12.17 -22.49 -24.54
CA LEU A 393 -11.28 -23.53 -24.02
C LEU A 393 -12.03 -24.83 -23.76
N LEU A 394 -13.24 -24.71 -23.18
CA LEU A 394 -14.12 -25.84 -22.92
C LEU A 394 -14.51 -26.54 -24.22
N THR A 395 -15.02 -25.82 -25.22
CA THR A 395 -15.39 -26.41 -26.52
C THR A 395 -14.22 -27.13 -27.18
N ASN A 396 -13.03 -26.51 -27.21
CA ASN A 396 -11.83 -27.13 -27.76
C ASN A 396 -11.45 -28.42 -27.03
N ARG A 397 -11.58 -28.43 -25.70
CA ARG A 397 -11.27 -29.63 -24.90
C ARG A 397 -12.32 -30.72 -25.04
N ASN A 398 -13.60 -30.36 -25.18
CA ASN A 398 -14.72 -31.27 -25.44
C ASN A 398 -14.53 -32.00 -26.78
N GLU A 399 -14.21 -31.26 -27.84
CA GLU A 399 -13.93 -31.85 -29.16
C GLU A 399 -12.74 -32.80 -29.10
N SER A 400 -11.68 -32.40 -28.38
CA SER A 400 -10.52 -33.27 -28.19
C SER A 400 -10.85 -34.52 -27.38
N PHE A 401 -11.74 -34.44 -26.39
CA PHE A 401 -12.18 -35.59 -25.59
C PHE A 401 -13.01 -36.54 -26.45
N ALA A 402 -13.96 -36.02 -27.21
CA ALA A 402 -14.78 -36.80 -28.13
C ALA A 402 -13.92 -37.58 -29.16
N LYS A 403 -12.94 -36.90 -29.78
CA LYS A 403 -11.97 -37.54 -30.70
C LYS A 403 -11.10 -38.58 -30.00
N GLY A 404 -10.61 -38.28 -28.79
CA GLY A 404 -9.83 -39.21 -27.99
C GLY A 404 -10.60 -40.49 -27.64
N MET A 405 -11.86 -40.35 -27.23
CA MET A 405 -12.76 -41.48 -26.95
C MET A 405 -13.08 -42.28 -28.21
N GLU A 406 -13.19 -41.63 -29.36
CA GLU A 406 -13.42 -42.30 -30.64
C GLU A 406 -12.23 -43.17 -31.07
N SER A 407 -11.02 -42.59 -31.08
CA SER A 407 -9.82 -43.28 -31.60
C SER A 407 -9.17 -44.22 -30.57
N TYR A 408 -9.19 -43.88 -29.28
CA TYR A 408 -8.46 -44.61 -28.23
C TYR A 408 -9.35 -45.26 -27.18
N GLY A 409 -10.67 -45.01 -27.18
CA GLY A 409 -11.56 -45.50 -26.13
C GLY A 409 -11.77 -47.01 -26.13
N HIS A 410 -11.42 -47.72 -27.20
CA HIS A 410 -11.61 -49.17 -27.31
C HIS A 410 -10.30 -49.93 -27.06
N GLU A 411 -10.40 -51.08 -26.39
CA GLU A 411 -9.25 -51.93 -26.08
C GLU A 411 -8.74 -52.66 -27.33
N HIS A 412 -9.65 -53.32 -28.06
CA HIS A 412 -9.36 -54.05 -29.31
C HIS A 412 -9.94 -53.34 -30.52
N ALA A 413 -9.16 -53.15 -31.60
CA ALA A 413 -9.66 -52.53 -32.82
C ALA A 413 -10.85 -53.30 -33.42
N PHE A 414 -11.96 -52.60 -33.70
CA PHE A 414 -13.11 -53.20 -34.37
C PHE A 414 -12.79 -53.48 -35.85
N LEU A 415 -13.43 -54.50 -36.43
CA LEU A 415 -13.27 -54.79 -37.86
C LEU A 415 -13.89 -53.64 -38.68
N SER A 416 -13.10 -52.96 -39.51
CA SER A 416 -13.61 -51.87 -40.35
C SER A 416 -14.61 -52.40 -41.37
N SER A 417 -15.75 -51.70 -41.48
CA SER A 417 -16.76 -51.95 -42.50
C SER A 417 -16.47 -51.02 -43.66
N ALA A 418 -16.20 -51.56 -44.87
CA ALA A 418 -15.95 -50.82 -46.12
C ALA A 418 -17.15 -49.98 -46.64
N LEU A 419 -18.06 -49.62 -45.76
CA LEU A 419 -19.34 -48.95 -46.00
C LEU A 419 -19.68 -47.90 -44.92
N ASP A 420 -18.82 -47.70 -43.92
CA ASP A 420 -18.96 -46.55 -43.02
C ASP A 420 -18.45 -45.30 -43.79
N ASP A 421 -19.34 -44.66 -44.57
CA ASP A 421 -19.10 -43.35 -45.20
C ASP A 421 -18.85 -42.22 -44.17
N ASP A 422 -19.02 -42.52 -42.87
CA ASP A 422 -18.77 -41.61 -41.74
C ASP A 422 -17.33 -41.67 -41.19
N LEU A 423 -16.47 -42.56 -41.70
CA LEU A 423 -15.04 -42.56 -41.36
C LEU A 423 -14.29 -41.73 -42.42
N GLU A 424 -13.96 -40.48 -42.07
CA GLU A 424 -12.92 -39.73 -42.78
C GLU A 424 -11.64 -40.60 -42.84
N GLU A 425 -11.09 -40.74 -44.05
CA GLU A 425 -9.86 -41.46 -44.44
C GLU A 425 -9.23 -42.37 -43.37
N GLU A 426 -9.25 -43.70 -43.59
CA GLU A 426 -8.49 -44.67 -42.80
C GLU A 426 -7.00 -44.27 -42.71
N VAL A 427 -6.61 -43.60 -41.61
CA VAL A 427 -5.20 -43.39 -41.29
C VAL A 427 -4.64 -44.73 -40.82
N PRO A 428 -3.60 -45.29 -41.47
CA PRO A 428 -3.03 -46.56 -41.08
C PRO A 428 -2.65 -46.57 -39.60
N MET A 429 -3.02 -47.63 -38.87
CA MET A 429 -2.76 -47.78 -37.42
C MET A 429 -1.29 -47.64 -37.01
N ALA A 430 -0.37 -47.77 -37.97
CA ALA A 430 1.08 -47.57 -37.81
C ALA A 430 1.50 -46.11 -37.44
N VAL A 431 0.56 -45.17 -37.32
CA VAL A 431 0.84 -43.74 -37.02
C VAL A 431 0.38 -43.32 -35.61
N PHE A 432 -0.31 -44.16 -34.84
CA PHE A 432 -0.81 -43.76 -33.51
C PHE A 432 0.29 -43.81 -32.45
N LYS A 433 0.58 -42.64 -31.85
CA LYS A 433 1.40 -42.52 -30.63
C LYS A 433 0.53 -42.69 -29.37
N PRO A 434 1.11 -43.05 -28.22
CA PRO A 434 0.40 -42.99 -26.95
C PRO A 434 -0.22 -41.60 -26.74
N LEU A 435 -1.49 -41.57 -26.36
CA LEU A 435 -2.22 -40.33 -26.13
C LEU A 435 -1.98 -39.86 -24.69
N SER A 436 -1.47 -38.65 -24.50
CA SER A 436 -1.49 -38.04 -23.16
C SER A 436 -2.93 -37.69 -22.78
N VAL A 437 -3.33 -38.18 -21.61
CA VAL A 437 -4.69 -38.06 -21.08
C VAL A 437 -4.96 -36.64 -20.57
N ARG A 438 -3.93 -36.00 -20.01
CA ARG A 438 -3.95 -34.63 -19.52
C ARG A 438 -3.32 -33.71 -20.57
N LYS A 439 -3.90 -32.53 -20.73
CA LYS A 439 -3.40 -31.48 -21.64
C LYS A 439 -2.98 -30.21 -20.91
N THR A 440 -3.25 -30.16 -19.61
CA THR A 440 -2.95 -29.05 -18.72
C THR A 440 -2.12 -29.55 -17.56
N GLU A 441 -1.09 -28.78 -17.20
CA GLU A 441 -0.24 -29.03 -16.04
C GLU A 441 -1.06 -28.96 -14.73
N ASN A 442 -0.55 -29.61 -13.68
CA ASN A 442 -1.20 -29.56 -12.37
C ASN A 442 -0.79 -28.28 -11.66
N GLU A 443 -1.78 -27.53 -11.16
CA GLU A 443 -1.55 -26.52 -10.15
C GLU A 443 -1.22 -27.21 -8.82
N VAL A 444 -0.21 -26.70 -8.10
CA VAL A 444 0.28 -27.28 -6.83
C VAL A 444 -0.87 -27.44 -5.82
N GLU A 445 -1.80 -26.48 -5.81
CA GLU A 445 -2.95 -26.46 -4.91
C GLU A 445 -3.98 -27.57 -5.18
N LEU A 446 -3.92 -28.23 -6.34
CA LEU A 446 -4.90 -29.24 -6.78
C LEU A 446 -4.29 -30.64 -7.00
N GLU A 447 -3.02 -30.86 -6.65
CA GLU A 447 -2.34 -32.15 -6.88
C GLU A 447 -3.06 -33.34 -6.23
N GLU A 448 -3.71 -33.14 -5.08
CA GLU A 448 -4.42 -34.22 -4.36
C GLU A 448 -5.69 -34.70 -5.04
N ILE A 449 -6.32 -33.88 -5.91
CA ILE A 449 -7.59 -34.22 -6.56
C ILE A 449 -7.46 -34.53 -8.04
N LEU A 450 -6.42 -34.01 -8.71
CA LEU A 450 -6.24 -34.16 -10.14
C LEU A 450 -5.60 -35.51 -10.47
N LEU A 451 -6.07 -36.15 -11.54
CA LEU A 451 -5.45 -37.38 -12.03
C LEU A 451 -4.02 -37.08 -12.50
N THR A 452 -3.03 -37.82 -11.97
CA THR A 452 -1.64 -37.72 -12.42
C THR A 452 -1.53 -37.96 -13.93
N GLU A 453 -0.58 -37.29 -14.60
CA GLU A 453 -0.41 -37.46 -16.04
C GLU A 453 -0.16 -38.93 -16.38
N MET A 454 -1.00 -39.45 -17.28
CA MET A 454 -0.97 -40.83 -17.75
C MET A 454 -1.07 -40.84 -19.27
N THR A 455 -0.53 -41.91 -19.88
CA THR A 455 -0.67 -42.15 -21.32
C THR A 455 -1.57 -43.35 -21.57
N VAL A 456 -2.44 -43.23 -22.57
CA VAL A 456 -3.28 -44.32 -23.04
C VAL A 456 -2.71 -44.84 -24.35
N ASN A 457 -2.46 -46.15 -24.38
CA ASN A 457 -1.96 -46.82 -25.57
C ASN A 457 -3.04 -46.93 -26.66
N PRO A 458 -2.66 -46.98 -27.95
CA PRO A 458 -3.59 -47.23 -29.03
C PRO A 458 -4.34 -48.57 -28.85
N PRO A 459 -5.48 -48.76 -29.53
CA PRO A 459 -6.17 -50.05 -29.59
C PRO A 459 -5.22 -51.17 -30.02
N SER A 460 -5.37 -52.34 -29.41
CA SER A 460 -4.54 -53.51 -29.70
C SER A 460 -4.78 -54.04 -31.11
N ASP A 461 -3.69 -54.32 -31.84
CA ASP A 461 -3.66 -55.00 -33.14
C ASP A 461 -4.08 -56.48 -33.04
N ALA A 462 -4.23 -57.00 -31.82
CA ALA A 462 -4.67 -58.37 -31.62
C ALA A 462 -6.07 -58.56 -32.22
N SER A 463 -6.24 -59.66 -32.95
CA SER A 463 -7.51 -59.98 -33.62
C SER A 463 -8.69 -59.96 -32.63
N ILE A 464 -9.60 -59.00 -32.81
CA ILE A 464 -10.81 -58.88 -31.99
C ILE A 464 -11.66 -60.15 -32.03
N THR A 465 -11.64 -60.89 -33.15
CA THR A 465 -12.36 -62.17 -33.27
C THR A 465 -11.71 -63.26 -32.44
N ALA A 466 -10.39 -63.29 -32.32
CA ALA A 466 -9.69 -64.25 -31.45
C ALA A 466 -9.94 -63.95 -29.96
N TRP A 467 -10.00 -62.67 -29.59
CA TRP A 467 -10.38 -62.25 -28.23
C TRP A 467 -11.83 -62.60 -27.91
N LEU A 468 -12.78 -62.29 -28.80
CA LEU A 468 -14.19 -62.67 -28.62
C LEU A 468 -14.38 -64.20 -28.62
N GLU A 469 -13.61 -64.94 -29.40
CA GLU A 469 -13.60 -66.41 -29.37
C GLU A 469 -13.08 -66.93 -28.02
N LYS A 470 -12.05 -66.30 -27.46
CA LYS A 470 -11.58 -66.59 -26.10
C LYS A 470 -12.67 -66.34 -25.07
N ILE A 471 -13.30 -65.16 -25.05
CA ILE A 471 -14.42 -64.84 -24.15
C ILE A 471 -15.53 -65.87 -24.29
N HIS A 472 -15.93 -66.17 -25.52
CA HIS A 472 -16.98 -67.14 -25.80
C HIS A 472 -16.59 -68.55 -25.30
N THR A 473 -15.36 -69.01 -25.53
CA THR A 473 -14.92 -70.35 -25.11
C THR A 473 -14.75 -70.50 -23.60
N THR A 474 -14.33 -69.44 -22.90
CA THR A 474 -14.15 -69.45 -21.44
C THR A 474 -15.45 -69.25 -20.65
N SER A 475 -16.47 -68.70 -21.30
CA SER A 475 -17.69 -68.25 -20.60
C SER A 475 -18.99 -68.76 -21.25
N ARG A 476 -18.93 -69.66 -22.23
CA ARG A 476 -20.11 -70.34 -22.81
C ARG A 476 -20.73 -71.35 -21.84
N GLY A 477 -22.06 -71.29 -21.72
CA GLY A 477 -22.86 -72.32 -21.05
C GLY A 477 -23.10 -73.55 -21.93
N ASP A 478 -23.94 -74.48 -21.47
CA ASP A 478 -24.35 -75.73 -22.15
C ASP A 478 -25.44 -75.55 -23.22
N HIS A 479 -25.69 -74.31 -23.66
CA HIS A 479 -26.81 -73.96 -24.52
C HIS A 479 -26.57 -74.17 -26.02
N LEU A 480 -27.67 -74.34 -26.76
CA LEU A 480 -27.70 -74.71 -28.18
C LEU A 480 -27.41 -73.50 -29.09
N GLY A 481 -26.15 -73.29 -29.51
CA GLY A 481 -25.77 -72.44 -30.65
C GLY A 481 -26.04 -70.93 -30.55
N THR A 482 -26.85 -70.48 -29.60
CA THR A 482 -27.10 -69.07 -29.25
C THR A 482 -26.24 -68.67 -28.07
N PHE A 483 -25.72 -67.44 -28.05
CA PHE A 483 -24.88 -66.97 -26.95
C PHE A 483 -25.69 -66.37 -25.79
N ASN A 484 -25.13 -66.42 -24.58
CA ASN A 484 -25.70 -65.77 -23.41
C ASN A 484 -25.46 -64.25 -23.48
N PRO A 485 -26.49 -63.38 -23.38
CA PRO A 485 -26.32 -61.93 -23.36
C PRO A 485 -25.31 -61.40 -22.33
N GLY A 486 -25.07 -62.12 -21.23
CA GLY A 486 -24.03 -61.78 -20.25
C GLY A 486 -22.61 -61.74 -20.81
N LEU A 487 -22.34 -62.46 -21.91
CA LEU A 487 -21.06 -62.38 -22.63
C LEU A 487 -20.81 -60.99 -23.23
N LEU A 488 -21.88 -60.31 -23.68
CA LEU A 488 -21.77 -58.95 -24.20
C LEU A 488 -21.40 -57.97 -23.08
N SER A 489 -21.91 -58.17 -21.86
CA SER A 489 -21.56 -57.32 -20.72
C SER A 489 -20.07 -57.45 -20.36
N ILE A 490 -19.52 -58.67 -20.34
CA ILE A 490 -18.09 -58.91 -20.11
C ILE A 490 -17.25 -58.27 -21.22
N ALA A 491 -17.64 -58.51 -22.48
CA ALA A 491 -16.95 -57.92 -23.63
C ALA A 491 -17.01 -56.39 -23.61
N MET A 492 -18.14 -55.79 -23.25
CA MET A 492 -18.26 -54.33 -23.11
C MET A 492 -17.38 -53.79 -21.97
N TYR A 493 -17.34 -54.47 -20.82
CA TYR A 493 -16.53 -54.07 -19.68
C TYR A 493 -15.03 -54.03 -20.01
N GLU A 494 -14.52 -55.09 -20.66
CA GLU A 494 -13.13 -55.16 -21.12
C GLU A 494 -12.86 -54.16 -22.27
N GLN A 495 -13.76 -54.08 -23.25
CA GLN A 495 -13.60 -53.20 -24.41
C GLN A 495 -13.61 -51.71 -24.05
N SER A 496 -14.24 -51.34 -22.94
CA SER A 496 -14.33 -49.96 -22.42
C SER A 496 -13.31 -49.65 -21.31
N ALA A 497 -12.30 -50.50 -21.09
CA ALA A 497 -11.32 -50.33 -20.01
C ALA A 497 -10.67 -48.94 -19.99
N LYS A 498 -10.37 -48.39 -21.17
CA LYS A 498 -9.71 -47.08 -21.34
C LYS A 498 -10.62 -45.88 -21.05
N TRP A 499 -11.94 -46.06 -20.96
CA TRP A 499 -12.90 -44.95 -20.75
C TRP A 499 -12.67 -44.24 -19.43
N GLU A 500 -12.29 -44.99 -18.38
CA GLU A 500 -12.09 -44.44 -17.04
C GLU A 500 -10.94 -43.44 -17.02
N THR A 501 -9.76 -43.83 -17.51
CA THR A 501 -8.59 -42.95 -17.56
C THR A 501 -8.85 -41.73 -18.44
N LEU A 502 -9.45 -41.92 -19.62
CA LEU A 502 -9.75 -40.82 -20.55
C LEU A 502 -10.77 -39.82 -19.98
N ALA A 503 -11.84 -40.31 -19.36
CA ALA A 503 -12.89 -39.46 -18.81
C ALA A 503 -12.43 -38.73 -17.55
N LEU A 504 -11.77 -39.41 -16.61
CA LEU A 504 -11.25 -38.77 -15.39
C LEU A 504 -10.18 -37.74 -15.72
N GLY A 505 -9.29 -38.03 -16.67
CA GLY A 505 -8.29 -37.07 -17.12
C GLY A 505 -8.87 -35.85 -17.81
N TYR A 506 -9.89 -36.04 -18.64
CA TYR A 506 -10.65 -34.93 -19.23
C TYR A 506 -11.31 -34.06 -18.15
N THR A 507 -12.01 -34.67 -17.18
CA THR A 507 -12.64 -33.93 -16.08
C THR A 507 -11.59 -33.19 -15.24
N SER A 508 -10.42 -33.79 -14.99
CA SER A 508 -9.29 -33.14 -14.32
C SER A 508 -8.73 -31.95 -15.10
N ASP A 509 -8.59 -32.05 -16.43
CA ASP A 509 -8.18 -30.90 -17.26
C ASP A 509 -9.18 -29.74 -17.15
N ILE A 510 -10.48 -30.03 -17.15
CA ILE A 510 -11.49 -28.98 -17.01
C ILE A 510 -11.44 -28.35 -15.61
N ILE A 511 -11.24 -29.13 -14.56
CA ILE A 511 -11.05 -28.59 -13.20
C ILE A 511 -9.86 -27.63 -13.18
N ALA A 512 -8.73 -28.00 -13.77
CA ALA A 512 -7.55 -27.14 -13.86
C ALA A 512 -7.84 -25.84 -14.62
N VAL A 513 -8.51 -25.93 -15.78
CA VAL A 513 -8.90 -24.75 -16.59
C VAL A 513 -9.86 -23.82 -15.82
N VAL A 514 -10.83 -24.38 -15.08
CA VAL A 514 -11.77 -23.59 -14.29
C VAL A 514 -11.06 -22.91 -13.12
N HIS A 515 -10.16 -23.61 -12.44
CA HIS A 515 -9.39 -23.03 -11.34
C HIS A 515 -8.46 -21.91 -11.83
N ASP A 516 -7.70 -22.15 -12.91
CA ASP A 516 -6.84 -21.14 -13.54
C ASP A 516 -7.65 -19.90 -13.96
N TYR A 517 -8.85 -20.10 -14.52
CA TYR A 517 -9.78 -19.00 -14.80
C TYR A 517 -10.12 -18.16 -13.56
N ILE A 518 -10.45 -18.80 -12.43
CA ILE A 518 -10.79 -18.11 -11.17
C ILE A 518 -9.60 -17.30 -10.67
N VAL A 519 -8.41 -17.90 -10.63
CA VAL A 519 -7.16 -17.28 -10.14
C VAL A 519 -6.78 -16.07 -11.01
N ARG A 520 -6.81 -16.22 -12.34
CA ARG A 520 -6.50 -15.13 -13.29
C ARG A 520 -7.50 -14.00 -13.21
N LEU A 521 -8.80 -14.31 -13.09
CA LEU A 521 -9.83 -13.29 -12.96
C LEU A 521 -9.68 -12.51 -11.65
N LEU A 522 -9.41 -13.18 -10.53
CA LEU A 522 -9.13 -12.52 -9.26
C LEU A 522 -7.86 -11.66 -9.31
N THR A 523 -6.83 -12.09 -10.06
CA THR A 523 -5.62 -11.29 -10.30
C THR A 523 -5.91 -9.99 -11.04
N TYR A 524 -6.85 -10.02 -11.99
CA TYR A 524 -7.29 -8.83 -12.71
C TYR A 524 -8.15 -7.89 -11.85
N LEU A 525 -9.04 -8.45 -11.02
CA LEU A 525 -10.00 -7.66 -10.22
C LEU A 525 -9.42 -7.14 -8.90
N CYS A 526 -8.46 -7.86 -8.31
CA CYS A 526 -7.82 -7.51 -7.05
C CYS A 526 -6.30 -7.35 -7.24
N PRO A 527 -5.82 -6.10 -7.47
CA PRO A 527 -4.40 -5.81 -7.59
C PRO A 527 -3.61 -6.07 -6.31
N ASP A 528 -4.27 -5.95 -5.14
CA ASP A 528 -3.69 -6.24 -3.83
C ASP A 528 -3.44 -7.75 -3.70
N GLU A 529 -2.17 -8.13 -3.73
CA GLU A 529 -1.72 -9.52 -3.66
C GLU A 529 -2.04 -10.18 -2.32
N ASN A 530 -1.97 -9.42 -1.21
CA ASN A 530 -2.26 -9.95 0.11
C ASN A 530 -3.74 -10.33 0.20
N VAL A 531 -4.63 -9.41 -0.19
CA VAL A 531 -6.08 -9.67 -0.20
C VAL A 531 -6.41 -10.82 -1.13
N ARG A 532 -5.83 -10.85 -2.34
CA ARG A 532 -6.07 -11.92 -3.32
C ARG A 532 -5.71 -13.29 -2.75
N SER A 533 -4.54 -13.43 -2.15
CA SER A 533 -4.09 -14.68 -1.55
C SER A 533 -4.99 -15.12 -0.40
N ARG A 534 -5.47 -14.18 0.43
CA ARG A 534 -6.42 -14.49 1.52
C ARG A 534 -7.79 -14.90 0.99
N ILE A 535 -8.31 -14.24 -0.06
CA ILE A 535 -9.55 -14.65 -0.74
C ILE A 535 -9.39 -16.08 -1.27
N LEU A 536 -8.31 -16.38 -1.99
CA LEU A 536 -8.07 -17.71 -2.55
C LEU A 536 -7.97 -18.78 -1.48
N ALA A 537 -7.23 -18.52 -0.39
CA ALA A 537 -7.14 -19.44 0.75
C ALA A 537 -8.52 -19.77 1.35
N PHE A 538 -9.39 -18.78 1.51
CA PHE A 538 -10.75 -18.98 2.00
C PHE A 538 -11.67 -19.72 1.02
N LEU A 539 -11.43 -19.59 -0.28
CA LEU A 539 -12.21 -20.25 -1.32
C LEU A 539 -11.75 -21.69 -1.57
N LEU A 540 -10.46 -22.00 -1.38
CA LEU A 540 -9.83 -23.22 -1.87
C LEU A 540 -10.53 -24.50 -1.39
N ASP A 541 -10.74 -24.67 -0.09
CA ASP A 541 -11.40 -25.87 0.45
C ASP A 541 -12.81 -26.07 -0.13
N ARG A 542 -13.56 -24.97 -0.30
CA ARG A 542 -14.92 -24.98 -0.85
C ARG A 542 -14.91 -25.22 -2.36
N LEU A 543 -13.88 -24.73 -3.07
CA LEU A 543 -13.67 -25.01 -4.50
C LEU A 543 -13.33 -26.48 -4.73
N VAL A 544 -12.42 -27.04 -3.93
CA VAL A 544 -12.02 -28.45 -3.97
C VAL A 544 -13.24 -29.36 -3.81
N GLU A 545 -14.13 -29.05 -2.86
CA GLU A 545 -15.36 -29.80 -2.66
C GLU A 545 -16.30 -29.73 -3.87
N ARG A 546 -16.42 -28.56 -4.52
CA ARG A 546 -17.20 -28.42 -5.76
C ARG A 546 -16.57 -29.15 -6.94
N TYR A 547 -15.23 -29.17 -7.04
CA TYR A 547 -14.50 -29.93 -8.06
C TYR A 547 -14.70 -31.45 -7.92
N ARG A 548 -14.70 -31.97 -6.69
CA ARG A 548 -14.93 -33.40 -6.42
C ARG A 548 -16.27 -33.88 -6.96
N LYS A 549 -17.33 -33.08 -6.88
CA LYS A 549 -18.65 -33.43 -7.44
C LYS A 549 -18.60 -33.75 -8.93
N GLY A 550 -17.80 -33.04 -9.72
CA GLY A 550 -17.62 -33.33 -11.15
C GLY A 550 -16.92 -34.69 -11.38
N LEU A 551 -15.92 -35.01 -10.57
CA LEU A 551 -15.22 -36.31 -10.64
C LEU A 551 -16.12 -37.46 -10.17
N GLU A 552 -16.88 -37.27 -9.10
CA GLU A 552 -17.85 -38.24 -8.60
C GLU A 552 -18.94 -38.53 -9.64
N GLN A 553 -19.48 -37.48 -10.29
CA GLN A 553 -20.44 -37.66 -11.38
C GLN A 553 -19.82 -38.41 -12.56
N THR A 554 -18.54 -38.16 -12.89
CA THR A 554 -17.83 -38.92 -13.92
C THR A 554 -17.72 -40.40 -13.56
N LYS A 555 -17.36 -40.72 -12.31
CA LYS A 555 -17.28 -42.09 -11.80
C LYS A 555 -18.63 -42.80 -11.82
N PHE A 556 -19.70 -42.10 -11.44
CA PHE A 556 -21.07 -42.61 -11.50
C PHE A 556 -21.49 -42.96 -12.94
N LEU A 557 -21.20 -42.07 -13.90
CA LEU A 557 -21.47 -42.35 -15.32
C LEU A 557 -20.68 -43.55 -15.85
N LEU A 558 -19.41 -43.69 -15.43
CA LEU A 558 -18.58 -44.85 -15.77
C LEU A 558 -19.16 -46.15 -15.22
N GLU A 559 -19.63 -46.15 -13.97
CA GLU A 559 -20.25 -47.31 -13.34
C GLU A 559 -21.51 -47.75 -14.10
N ILE A 560 -22.38 -46.80 -14.48
CA ILE A 560 -23.60 -47.08 -15.23
C ILE A 560 -23.29 -47.71 -16.59
N GLU A 561 -22.36 -47.12 -17.35
CA GLU A 561 -22.11 -47.53 -18.74
C GLU A 561 -21.24 -48.78 -18.87
N ARG A 562 -20.34 -49.04 -17.91
CA ARG A 562 -19.40 -50.17 -17.94
C ARG A 562 -19.87 -51.38 -17.15
N SER A 563 -20.46 -51.17 -15.97
CA SER A 563 -20.83 -52.24 -15.03
C SER A 563 -22.34 -52.53 -15.01
N GLY A 564 -23.15 -51.66 -15.63
CA GLY A 564 -24.58 -51.80 -15.71
C GLY A 564 -25.08 -52.80 -16.78
N THR A 565 -26.38 -53.08 -16.74
CA THR A 565 -27.04 -53.88 -17.78
C THR A 565 -27.04 -53.13 -19.11
N LEU A 566 -26.53 -53.77 -20.17
CA LEU A 566 -26.52 -53.18 -21.50
C LEU A 566 -27.96 -52.90 -21.97
N ARG A 567 -28.29 -51.61 -22.12
CA ARG A 567 -29.62 -51.16 -22.53
C ARG A 567 -29.53 -49.98 -23.47
N THR A 568 -30.28 -50.07 -24.57
CA THR A 568 -30.48 -48.97 -25.50
C THR A 568 -31.90 -48.96 -26.03
N MET A 569 -32.50 -47.77 -26.06
CA MET A 569 -33.76 -47.49 -26.77
C MET A 569 -33.49 -46.72 -28.08
N ASN A 570 -32.22 -46.51 -28.41
CA ASN A 570 -31.82 -45.72 -29.56
C ASN A 570 -31.93 -46.57 -30.84
N HIS A 571 -32.73 -46.12 -31.80
CA HIS A 571 -32.96 -46.78 -33.08
C HIS A 571 -31.68 -47.00 -33.89
N TYR A 572 -30.66 -46.14 -33.72
CA TYR A 572 -29.36 -46.30 -34.36
C TYR A 572 -28.66 -47.63 -34.02
N PHE A 573 -28.98 -48.27 -32.89
CA PHE A 573 -28.43 -49.60 -32.58
C PHE A 573 -28.83 -50.63 -33.65
N ASN A 574 -30.13 -50.70 -33.97
CA ASN A 574 -30.62 -51.64 -34.97
C ASN A 574 -30.13 -51.27 -36.37
N GLU A 575 -30.08 -49.97 -36.69
CA GLU A 575 -29.54 -49.52 -37.98
C GLU A 575 -28.06 -49.87 -38.15
N ASN A 576 -27.24 -49.65 -37.12
CA ASN A 576 -25.82 -50.02 -37.14
C ASN A 576 -25.65 -51.53 -37.27
N LEU A 577 -26.45 -52.32 -36.56
CA LEU A 577 -26.40 -53.78 -36.61
C LEU A 577 -26.74 -54.31 -38.01
N GLU A 578 -27.80 -53.80 -38.62
CA GLU A 578 -28.17 -54.15 -39.98
C GLU A 578 -27.13 -53.69 -41.00
N LYS A 579 -26.55 -52.49 -40.83
CA LYS A 579 -25.43 -52.02 -41.65
C LYS A 579 -24.23 -52.97 -41.55
N SER A 580 -23.79 -53.35 -40.35
CA SER A 580 -22.69 -54.30 -40.15
C SER A 580 -22.96 -55.63 -40.85
N ARG A 581 -24.16 -56.19 -40.70
CA ARG A 581 -24.58 -57.43 -41.38
C ARG A 581 -24.56 -57.29 -42.91
N GLN A 582 -25.12 -56.19 -43.43
CA GLN A 582 -25.14 -55.90 -44.86
C GLN A 582 -23.73 -55.70 -45.43
N SER A 583 -22.85 -55.01 -44.71
CA SER A 583 -21.44 -54.81 -45.10
C SER A 583 -20.70 -56.12 -45.24
N ARG A 584 -20.88 -57.05 -44.29
CA ARG A 584 -20.29 -58.39 -44.38
C ARG A 584 -20.82 -59.16 -45.58
N ARG A 585 -22.14 -59.15 -45.79
CA ARG A 585 -22.77 -59.82 -46.94
C ARG A 585 -22.28 -59.22 -48.26
N LYS A 586 -22.16 -57.90 -48.34
CA LYS A 586 -21.59 -57.20 -49.51
C LYS A 586 -20.13 -57.58 -49.73
N ALA A 587 -19.31 -57.66 -48.68
CA ALA A 587 -17.92 -58.08 -48.77
C ALA A 587 -17.80 -59.53 -49.29
N ALA A 588 -18.60 -60.45 -48.76
CA ALA A 588 -18.65 -61.83 -49.24
C ALA A 588 -19.07 -61.91 -50.72
N LEU A 589 -20.13 -61.18 -51.10
CA LEU A 589 -20.61 -61.11 -52.48
C LEU A 589 -19.60 -60.45 -53.42
N SER A 590 -18.83 -59.47 -52.95
CA SER A 590 -17.84 -58.75 -53.78
C SER A 590 -16.78 -59.66 -54.38
N THR A 591 -16.44 -60.77 -53.70
CA THR A 591 -15.51 -61.80 -54.21
C THR A 591 -16.07 -62.59 -55.39
N LYS A 592 -17.40 -62.60 -55.56
CA LYS A 592 -18.12 -63.30 -56.63
C LYS A 592 -18.69 -62.35 -57.69
N VAL A 593 -18.41 -61.05 -57.58
CA VAL A 593 -18.81 -60.05 -58.57
C VAL A 593 -17.95 -60.20 -59.82
N PHE A 594 -18.58 -60.26 -60.98
CA PHE A 594 -17.91 -60.14 -62.28
C PHE A 594 -18.54 -59.00 -63.08
N ASN A 595 -17.78 -58.47 -64.04
CA ASN A 595 -18.26 -57.41 -64.92
C ASN A 595 -18.67 -58.01 -66.27
N ASP A 596 -19.96 -57.94 -66.61
CA ASP A 596 -20.48 -58.48 -67.87
C ASP A 596 -20.44 -57.47 -69.03
N CYS A 597 -19.87 -56.27 -68.78
CA CYS A 597 -19.74 -55.15 -69.72
C CYS A 597 -21.07 -54.55 -70.24
N LYS A 598 -22.23 -55.16 -69.98
CA LYS A 598 -23.56 -54.71 -70.41
C LYS A 598 -24.39 -54.10 -69.27
N HIS A 599 -24.29 -54.66 -68.08
CA HIS A 599 -25.04 -54.26 -66.88
C HIS A 599 -24.11 -53.85 -65.72
N GLY A 600 -22.79 -53.87 -65.96
CA GLY A 600 -21.78 -53.49 -64.97
C GLY A 600 -21.45 -54.65 -64.03
N LYS A 601 -21.36 -54.37 -62.72
CA LYS A 601 -21.05 -55.35 -61.68
C LYS A 601 -22.27 -56.26 -61.44
N VAL A 602 -22.17 -57.52 -61.82
CA VAL A 602 -23.24 -58.53 -61.68
C VAL A 602 -22.80 -59.70 -60.79
N VAL A 603 -23.77 -60.35 -60.14
CA VAL A 603 -23.57 -61.57 -59.32
C VAL A 603 -24.59 -62.61 -59.75
N ARG A 604 -24.19 -63.88 -59.89
CA ARG A 604 -25.14 -64.95 -60.25
C ARG A 604 -26.11 -65.19 -59.10
N PHE A 605 -27.36 -65.51 -59.41
CA PHE A 605 -28.37 -65.78 -58.38
C PHE A 605 -27.94 -66.92 -57.43
N GLU A 606 -27.35 -67.99 -57.98
CA GLU A 606 -26.82 -69.13 -57.20
C GLU A 606 -25.69 -68.71 -56.22
N ASP A 607 -24.91 -67.69 -56.60
CA ASP A 607 -23.83 -67.14 -55.79
C ASP A 607 -24.35 -66.29 -54.63
N ILE A 608 -25.57 -65.73 -54.73
CA ILE A 608 -26.25 -64.99 -53.66
C ILE A 608 -26.73 -65.93 -52.56
N THR A 609 -27.23 -67.12 -52.93
CA THR A 609 -27.70 -68.15 -52.00
C THR A 609 -26.57 -68.91 -51.31
N THR A 610 -25.37 -68.93 -51.92
CA THR A 610 -24.17 -69.60 -51.40
C THR A 610 -23.07 -68.62 -51.01
N ALA A 611 -23.41 -67.34 -50.85
CA ALA A 611 -22.46 -66.24 -50.65
C ALA A 611 -21.67 -66.36 -49.35
N GLU A 612 -22.29 -66.93 -48.32
CA GLU A 612 -21.65 -67.11 -47.02
C GLU A 612 -20.89 -68.43 -46.98
N PRO A 613 -19.57 -68.41 -46.69
CA PRO A 613 -18.80 -69.64 -46.55
C PRO A 613 -19.33 -70.47 -45.37
N PRO A 614 -19.28 -71.81 -45.45
CA PRO A 614 -19.65 -72.66 -44.31
C PRO A 614 -18.75 -72.34 -43.12
N MET A 615 -19.34 -71.99 -41.99
CA MET A 615 -18.65 -71.63 -40.76
C MET A 615 -18.96 -72.60 -39.64
N SER A 616 -18.04 -72.74 -38.69
CA SER A 616 -18.34 -73.43 -37.44
C SER A 616 -19.35 -72.63 -36.61
N ASN A 617 -20.11 -73.31 -35.74
CA ASN A 617 -21.04 -72.64 -34.82
C ASN A 617 -20.33 -71.57 -33.97
N THR A 618 -19.11 -71.85 -33.53
CA THR A 618 -18.29 -70.91 -32.76
C THR A 618 -17.99 -69.63 -33.56
N GLN A 619 -17.56 -69.78 -34.82
CA GLN A 619 -17.23 -68.64 -35.68
C GLN A 619 -18.46 -67.78 -35.99
N HIS A 620 -19.61 -68.41 -36.24
CA HIS A 620 -20.87 -67.69 -36.45
C HIS A 620 -21.25 -66.89 -35.19
N THR A 621 -21.18 -67.50 -34.01
CA THR A 621 -21.50 -66.84 -32.75
C THR A 621 -20.57 -65.67 -32.44
N VAL A 622 -19.26 -65.84 -32.64
CA VAL A 622 -18.26 -64.76 -32.44
C VAL A 622 -18.52 -63.57 -33.37
N ARG A 623 -18.95 -63.84 -34.61
CA ARG A 623 -19.31 -62.79 -35.57
C ARG A 623 -20.57 -62.03 -35.16
N GLU A 624 -21.61 -62.71 -34.67
CA GLU A 624 -22.80 -62.02 -34.17
C GLU A 624 -22.50 -61.23 -32.88
N LEU A 625 -21.67 -61.77 -31.99
CA LEU A 625 -21.18 -61.05 -30.80
C LEU A 625 -20.45 -59.77 -31.19
N HIS A 626 -19.56 -59.82 -32.19
CA HIS A 626 -18.84 -58.66 -32.69
C HIS A 626 -19.78 -57.57 -33.19
N ASP A 627 -20.73 -57.89 -34.07
CA ASP A 627 -21.59 -56.89 -34.69
C ASP A 627 -22.53 -56.22 -33.68
N ILE A 628 -23.06 -57.00 -32.72
CA ILE A 628 -23.89 -56.48 -31.65
C ILE A 628 -23.06 -55.60 -30.72
N LEU A 629 -21.86 -56.04 -30.33
CA LEU A 629 -20.96 -55.26 -29.50
C LEU A 629 -20.57 -53.94 -30.17
N PHE A 630 -20.16 -53.97 -31.44
CA PHE A 630 -19.79 -52.78 -32.21
C PHE A 630 -20.95 -51.78 -32.29
N SER A 631 -22.14 -52.26 -32.65
CA SER A 631 -23.34 -51.44 -32.79
C SER A 631 -23.76 -50.80 -31.48
N TYR A 632 -23.71 -51.55 -30.37
CA TYR A 632 -23.99 -51.03 -29.04
C TYR A 632 -22.91 -50.04 -28.59
N TYR A 633 -21.64 -50.38 -28.76
CA TYR A 633 -20.50 -49.56 -28.37
C TYR A 633 -20.53 -48.18 -29.03
N LYS A 634 -20.82 -48.11 -30.35
CA LYS A 634 -20.95 -46.83 -31.08
C LYS A 634 -21.99 -45.90 -30.46
N VAL A 635 -23.14 -46.46 -30.03
CA VAL A 635 -24.21 -45.70 -29.37
C VAL A 635 -23.82 -45.32 -27.93
N ALA A 636 -23.33 -46.28 -27.15
CA ALA A 636 -22.95 -46.08 -25.76
C ALA A 636 -21.83 -45.03 -25.63
N ARG A 637 -20.80 -45.08 -26.49
CA ARG A 637 -19.69 -44.12 -26.51
C ARG A 637 -20.17 -42.70 -26.74
N LYS A 638 -21.01 -42.47 -27.75
CA LYS A 638 -21.55 -41.14 -28.06
C LYS A 638 -22.39 -40.61 -26.89
N ARG A 639 -23.30 -41.43 -26.36
CA ARG A 639 -24.12 -41.11 -25.18
C ARG A 639 -23.26 -40.77 -23.95
N PHE A 640 -22.21 -41.56 -23.69
CA PHE A 640 -21.32 -41.35 -22.56
C PHE A 640 -20.55 -40.04 -22.69
N VAL A 641 -19.98 -39.74 -23.85
CA VAL A 641 -19.27 -38.47 -24.11
C VAL A 641 -20.19 -37.27 -23.85
N ASP A 642 -21.39 -37.27 -24.41
CA ASP A 642 -22.37 -36.20 -24.20
C ASP A 642 -22.74 -36.06 -22.72
N ASN A 643 -22.99 -37.17 -22.02
CA ASN A 643 -23.33 -37.16 -20.61
C ASN A 643 -22.20 -36.63 -19.72
N VAL A 644 -20.94 -36.99 -19.99
CA VAL A 644 -19.80 -36.46 -19.22
C VAL A 644 -19.67 -34.95 -19.48
N CYS A 645 -19.74 -34.51 -20.73
CA CYS A 645 -19.66 -33.09 -21.07
C CYS A 645 -20.82 -32.27 -20.45
N MET A 646 -22.05 -32.78 -20.49
CA MET A 646 -23.23 -32.05 -19.98
C MET A 646 -23.40 -32.14 -18.47
N GLN A 647 -23.24 -33.32 -17.88
CA GLN A 647 -23.57 -33.55 -16.47
C GLN A 647 -22.35 -33.34 -15.58
N ALA A 648 -21.24 -34.01 -15.86
CA ALA A 648 -20.06 -33.92 -15.00
C ALA A 648 -19.34 -32.58 -15.15
N VAL A 649 -19.31 -32.01 -16.37
CA VAL A 649 -18.59 -30.78 -16.66
C VAL A 649 -19.51 -29.56 -16.67
N ASP A 650 -20.43 -29.45 -17.63
CA ASP A 650 -21.25 -28.23 -17.75
C ASP A 650 -22.08 -27.98 -16.49
N HIS A 651 -22.84 -28.96 -16.01
CA HIS A 651 -23.66 -28.78 -14.81
C HIS A 651 -22.82 -28.57 -13.54
N HIS A 652 -21.88 -29.46 -13.21
CA HIS A 652 -21.16 -29.35 -11.93
C HIS A 652 -20.00 -28.36 -11.90
N LEU A 653 -19.33 -28.08 -13.03
CA LEU A 653 -18.11 -27.25 -13.05
C LEU A 653 -18.33 -25.84 -13.64
N ILE A 654 -19.35 -25.63 -14.48
CA ILE A 654 -19.49 -24.39 -15.26
C ILE A 654 -20.79 -23.64 -14.94
N SER A 655 -21.94 -24.25 -15.24
CA SER A 655 -23.23 -23.57 -15.36
C SER A 655 -24.19 -23.81 -14.19
N GLY A 656 -23.95 -24.84 -13.37
CA GLY A 656 -24.81 -25.14 -12.22
C GLY A 656 -24.70 -24.12 -11.09
N LEU A 657 -25.73 -24.08 -10.24
CA LEU A 657 -25.80 -23.21 -9.07
C LEU A 657 -24.68 -23.51 -8.05
N GLU A 658 -24.30 -24.78 -7.93
CA GLU A 658 -23.21 -25.23 -7.07
C GLU A 658 -21.86 -25.26 -7.80
N SER A 659 -21.75 -24.67 -9.00
CA SER A 659 -20.49 -24.66 -9.75
C SER A 659 -19.41 -23.82 -9.03
N PRO A 660 -18.12 -24.15 -9.19
CA PRO A 660 -17.00 -23.35 -8.68
C PRO A 660 -17.09 -21.86 -9.03
N LEU A 661 -17.58 -21.54 -10.23
CA LEU A 661 -17.73 -20.17 -10.73
C LEU A 661 -18.77 -19.33 -9.98
N GLN A 662 -19.74 -19.97 -9.31
CA GLN A 662 -20.77 -19.30 -8.52
C GLN A 662 -20.41 -19.19 -7.03
N LEU A 663 -19.27 -19.75 -6.60
CA LEU A 663 -18.89 -19.76 -5.19
C LEU A 663 -18.63 -18.34 -4.67
N PHE A 664 -17.79 -17.57 -5.36
CA PHE A 664 -17.47 -16.20 -4.96
C PHE A 664 -18.57 -15.24 -5.46
N SER A 665 -19.48 -14.91 -4.55
CA SER A 665 -20.72 -14.19 -4.82
C SER A 665 -21.01 -13.14 -3.74
N SER A 666 -21.97 -12.26 -3.99
CA SER A 666 -22.44 -11.32 -2.97
C SER A 666 -22.94 -12.03 -1.71
N ASP A 667 -23.67 -13.14 -1.89
CA ASP A 667 -24.21 -13.94 -0.78
C ASP A 667 -23.07 -14.54 0.06
N PHE A 668 -22.02 -15.04 -0.59
CA PHE A 668 -20.82 -15.53 0.10
C PHE A 668 -20.19 -14.45 0.99
N VAL A 669 -20.07 -13.21 0.50
CA VAL A 669 -19.46 -12.12 1.26
C VAL A 669 -20.36 -11.69 2.44
N THR A 670 -21.68 -11.70 2.26
CA THR A 670 -22.61 -11.37 3.36
C THR A 670 -22.63 -12.40 4.48
N ASP A 671 -22.31 -13.66 4.16
CA ASP A 671 -22.26 -14.75 5.14
C ASP A 671 -20.97 -14.77 5.97
N LEU A 672 -19.96 -13.96 5.61
CA LEU A 672 -18.69 -13.87 6.34
C LEU A 672 -18.89 -13.23 7.72
N SER A 673 -18.30 -13.85 8.73
CA SER A 673 -18.20 -13.29 10.07
C SER A 673 -17.26 -12.08 10.13
N GLU A 674 -17.30 -11.33 11.22
CA GLU A 674 -16.45 -10.15 11.40
C GLU A 674 -14.96 -10.49 11.47
N GLU A 675 -14.63 -11.63 12.08
CA GLU A 675 -13.25 -12.15 12.14
C GLU A 675 -12.75 -12.54 10.75
N GLU A 676 -13.58 -13.22 9.95
CA GLU A 676 -13.22 -13.59 8.57
C GLU A 676 -13.08 -12.36 7.65
N LEU A 677 -13.90 -11.33 7.85
CA LEU A 677 -13.80 -10.06 7.10
C LEU A 677 -12.51 -9.30 7.42
N GLU A 678 -12.12 -9.25 8.69
CA GLU A 678 -10.86 -8.63 9.11
C GLU A 678 -9.66 -9.44 8.56
N ASP A 679 -9.73 -10.77 8.63
CA ASP A 679 -8.67 -11.63 8.10
C ASP A 679 -8.52 -11.42 6.59
N ILE A 680 -9.60 -11.41 5.81
CA ILE A 680 -9.52 -11.31 4.34
C ILE A 680 -9.21 -9.89 3.87
N ALA A 681 -9.95 -8.89 4.35
CA ALA A 681 -9.95 -7.53 3.81
C ALA A 681 -9.39 -6.46 4.74
N GLY A 682 -9.07 -6.81 5.99
CA GLY A 682 -8.50 -5.90 6.98
C GLY A 682 -7.16 -5.32 6.53
N GLU A 683 -6.96 -4.04 6.81
CA GLU A 683 -5.70 -3.36 6.52
C GLU A 683 -4.61 -3.78 7.51
N ASP A 684 -3.38 -3.93 7.02
CA ASP A 684 -2.23 -4.15 7.89
C ASP A 684 -2.04 -2.98 8.86
N GLU A 685 -1.57 -3.26 10.08
CA GLU A 685 -1.36 -2.25 11.13
C GLU A 685 -0.46 -1.08 10.68
N GLY A 686 0.53 -1.36 9.82
CA GLY A 686 1.38 -0.33 9.22
C GLY A 686 0.60 0.61 8.31
N LEU A 687 -0.28 0.08 7.47
CA LEU A 687 -1.15 0.85 6.58
C LEU A 687 -2.19 1.66 7.38
N LYS A 688 -2.80 1.07 8.41
CA LYS A 688 -3.72 1.77 9.32
C LYS A 688 -3.05 2.99 9.96
N ARG A 689 -1.82 2.83 10.49
CA ARG A 689 -1.05 3.94 11.06
C ARG A 689 -0.73 5.02 10.04
N GLN A 690 -0.29 4.63 8.84
CA GLN A 690 0.04 5.55 7.77
C GLN A 690 -1.19 6.33 7.28
N ARG A 691 -2.35 5.66 7.13
CA ARG A 691 -3.62 6.29 6.79
C ARG A 691 -4.04 7.31 7.84
N LYS A 692 -4.05 6.94 9.13
CA LYS A 692 -4.38 7.86 10.23
C LYS A 692 -3.46 9.09 10.27
N GLN A 693 -2.17 8.91 10.03
CA GLN A 693 -1.23 10.02 9.98
C GLN A 693 -1.51 10.97 8.80
N LEU A 694 -1.78 10.43 7.61
CA LEU A 694 -2.12 11.22 6.42
C LEU A 694 -3.48 11.92 6.56
N GLU A 695 -4.48 11.26 7.16
CA GLU A 695 -5.79 11.85 7.43
C GLU A 695 -5.69 13.01 8.42
N LYS A 696 -4.89 12.85 9.48
CA LYS A 696 -4.58 13.93 10.42
C LYS A 696 -3.89 15.09 9.71
N GLU A 697 -2.82 14.83 8.94
CA GLU A 697 -2.11 15.86 8.17
C GLU A 697 -3.03 16.60 7.19
N ILE A 698 -3.88 15.88 6.44
CA ILE A 698 -4.84 16.50 5.50
C ILE A 698 -5.82 17.40 6.25
N LYS A 699 -6.36 16.93 7.38
CA LYS A 699 -7.31 17.71 8.20
C LYS A 699 -6.67 18.99 8.73
N ASP A 700 -5.45 18.90 9.25
CA ASP A 700 -4.70 20.02 9.81
C ASP A 700 -4.36 21.04 8.69
N LEU A 701 -3.90 20.58 7.52
CA LEU A 701 -3.61 21.42 6.36
C LEU A 701 -4.89 22.04 5.74
N GLU A 702 -6.02 21.34 5.73
CA GLU A 702 -7.30 21.87 5.24
C GLU A 702 -7.81 23.00 6.14
N ALA A 703 -7.75 22.80 7.45
CA ALA A 703 -8.05 23.84 8.43
C ALA A 703 -7.13 25.05 8.24
N GLY A 704 -5.82 24.81 8.07
CA GLY A 704 -4.82 25.84 7.78
C GLY A 704 -5.13 26.63 6.50
N ARG A 705 -5.49 25.94 5.41
CA ARG A 705 -5.87 26.57 4.16
C ARG A 705 -7.10 27.46 4.31
N LYS A 706 -8.10 27.03 5.09
CA LYS A 706 -9.34 27.79 5.34
C LYS A 706 -9.08 29.09 6.09
N ILE A 707 -8.11 29.11 7.00
CA ILE A 707 -7.69 30.31 7.75
C ILE A 707 -6.97 31.34 6.83
N LEU A 708 -6.36 30.85 5.75
CA LEU A 708 -5.60 31.65 4.78
C LEU A 708 -6.38 32.08 3.54
N LEU A 709 -7.65 31.68 3.45
CA LEU A 709 -8.65 32.26 2.56
C LEU A 709 -9.28 33.46 3.27
#